data_AF-A0A7H0EG37-F1
#
_entry.id   AF-A0A7H0EG37-F1
#
_cell.length_a   1.000
_cell.length_b   1.000
_cell.length_c   1.000
_cell.angle_alpha   90.00
_cell.angle_beta   90.00
_cell.angle_gamma   90.00
#
_symmetry.space_group_name_H-M   'P 1'
#
loop_
_entity.id
_entity.type
_entity.pdbx_description
1 polymer ?
#
loop_
_entity_poly.entity_id
_entity_poly.type
_entity_poly.pdbx_seq_one_letter_code
_entity_poly.pdbx_strand_id
1 'polypeptide(L)'
;MSEITEIHAAWVPPPFPPQGRLPGRALQVGQNCHQQNSDERRYHQELCLAAGRRVEPPCCKTLHISLFFDGTGNNLNHDFFIAKPKHPTNIARLFRATIGTGTAGGVPSDDQSKLFDDDGGGDGKYFKFYMPGVGTPFPEVNDPDYSTMGLVGAVKGEDRINWALLRIIDVLMFSATEKWLTTAESRRSLKEMSTSWNRLWFGGSHNRYEEFTRLLNGLAPKLMPMLIQPEPGKPKLTGIKLYVYGFSRGAAAARTFVRWLSELLPPPAAEGEKPPQCLQTGGMQLPVSVEFLGLLDTVASVGVAHVVPVADGHMSWADGTMELPDDETYGGLIKKCVHLVSGHEQRLCFPLDSVRRANGKYPPCAREVVYPGMHSDIGGGYPPGDQGKANGSDDRLLLSQIVLNDLYSASFQAGAPLKVPVDTLPVDLKKDAWRAMHPELIEQYGINEKLVNRFNAWRELTLGQTTPKTFNPEATSHYEPPAAGGSLETVIAEQMAWITAWRIDRYARGSMLKTPFYQRATNTDALPAARKAAEEVRDEKQAAVLRARQNQIANQPPDRMDELVLQPGVKDFDPKMDQTQLFDAAKEFGKDYHDGYRIPDNLAQLVLDTVLQPVIFVLNTDDEAQEYRRMKRDGEARVAVLFPDAGEASNAEQPAGLVRALFDDQVHDSRAWFMYAALGTREMWTGYFRYRMIYFSERCSKPLSPLVLAGDLVGFATVTAGVVLSFRQKRLTGKLAGLAATGAVRSLEVAVLDKITGEALPELPGGAQLRAFTHEPGTVVAQQKARKAEQQLARGQAALPASWLEDVLTTTV
;
A
#
# COMPACT_ATOMS: atom_id res chain seq x y z
N MET A 1 -2.43 28.40 15.52
CA MET A 1 -2.13 27.45 14.42
C MET A 1 -1.86 28.28 13.19
N SER A 2 -0.74 28.04 12.48
CA SER A 2 -0.45 28.75 11.24
C SER A 2 -1.44 28.31 10.15
N GLU A 3 -2.08 29.28 9.50
CA GLU A 3 -2.82 29.02 8.27
C GLU A 3 -1.89 28.37 7.25
N ILE A 4 -2.36 27.36 6.50
CA ILE A 4 -1.58 26.83 5.38
C ILE A 4 -1.54 27.94 4.34
N THR A 5 -0.38 28.57 4.18
CA THR A 5 -0.18 29.66 3.23
C THR A 5 0.13 29.17 1.82
N GLU A 6 0.58 27.91 1.68
CA GLU A 6 1.01 27.33 0.40
C GLU A 6 0.73 25.82 0.37
N ILE A 7 0.10 25.33 -0.71
CA ILE A 7 -0.12 23.90 -0.98
C ILE A 7 0.63 23.55 -2.26
N HIS A 8 1.55 22.59 -2.18
CA HIS A 8 2.29 22.12 -3.35
C HIS A 8 1.36 21.44 -4.36
N ALA A 9 1.63 21.69 -5.65
CA ALA A 9 1.02 20.94 -6.73
C ALA A 9 1.46 19.46 -6.70
N ALA A 10 0.55 18.56 -7.10
CA ALA A 10 0.88 17.17 -7.35
C ALA A 10 1.59 17.03 -8.71
N TRP A 11 1.85 15.81 -9.16
CA TRP A 11 2.40 15.52 -10.48
C TRP A 11 1.42 14.71 -11.32
N VAL A 12 1.65 14.71 -12.63
CA VAL A 12 0.90 13.90 -13.60
C VAL A 12 1.87 13.08 -14.45
N PRO A 13 1.43 11.95 -15.04
CA PRO A 13 2.32 11.12 -15.82
C PRO A 13 2.91 11.86 -17.02
N PRO A 14 4.16 11.56 -17.42
CA PRO A 14 4.72 12.00 -18.69
C PRO A 14 4.09 11.22 -19.86
N PRO A 15 4.29 11.65 -21.12
CA PRO A 15 3.81 10.92 -22.29
C PRO A 15 4.34 9.49 -22.30
N PHE A 16 3.48 8.51 -22.55
CA PHE A 16 3.87 7.10 -22.56
C PHE A 16 4.30 6.67 -23.97
N PRO A 17 5.52 6.13 -24.13
CA PRO A 17 6.04 5.71 -25.44
C PRO A 17 5.41 4.38 -25.92
N PRO A 18 5.09 4.22 -27.21
CA PRO A 18 4.52 2.98 -27.77
C PRO A 18 5.34 1.71 -27.50
N GLN A 19 6.67 1.83 -27.43
CA GLN A 19 7.59 0.73 -27.16
C GLN A 19 7.73 0.35 -25.67
N GLY A 20 7.04 1.06 -24.77
CA GLY A 20 7.24 0.89 -23.32
C GLY A 20 8.52 1.54 -22.79
N ARG A 21 8.87 1.26 -21.53
CA ARG A 21 9.97 1.95 -20.81
C ARG A 21 11.12 1.07 -20.34
N LEU A 22 11.16 -0.20 -20.75
CA LEU A 22 12.37 -1.01 -20.57
C LEU A 22 13.56 -0.32 -21.26
N PRO A 23 14.79 -0.46 -20.74
CA PRO A 23 15.96 0.13 -21.37
C PRO A 23 16.08 -0.38 -22.80
N GLY A 24 16.42 0.52 -23.73
CA GLY A 24 16.60 0.21 -25.15
C GLY A 24 18.07 0.18 -25.57
N ARG A 25 19.01 0.56 -24.69
CA ARG A 25 20.43 0.72 -25.03
C ARG A 25 21.37 0.35 -23.88
N ALA A 26 22.55 -0.14 -24.24
CA ALA A 26 23.64 -0.46 -23.30
C ALA A 26 24.08 0.71 -22.41
N LEU A 27 24.03 1.95 -22.90
CA LEU A 27 24.38 3.13 -22.09
C LEU A 27 23.50 3.26 -20.84
N GLN A 28 22.20 3.01 -20.97
CA GLN A 28 21.24 3.12 -19.86
C GLN A 28 21.53 2.06 -18.79
N VAL A 29 21.86 0.85 -19.22
CA VAL A 29 22.29 -0.24 -18.32
C VAL A 29 23.61 0.11 -17.65
N GLY A 30 24.58 0.65 -18.39
CA GLY A 30 25.85 1.13 -17.85
C GLY A 30 25.68 2.22 -16.79
N GLN A 31 24.74 3.17 -16.99
CA GLN A 31 24.40 4.20 -16.01
C GLN A 31 23.75 3.63 -14.74
N ASN A 32 22.87 2.64 -14.87
CA ASN A 32 22.29 1.93 -13.73
C ASN A 32 23.36 1.17 -12.93
N CYS A 33 24.24 0.41 -13.60
CA CYS A 33 25.39 -0.24 -12.96
C CYS A 33 26.37 0.78 -12.34
N HIS A 34 26.51 1.94 -12.98
CA HIS A 34 27.24 3.06 -12.40
C HIS A 34 26.57 3.46 -11.07
N GLN A 35 25.27 3.75 -11.03
CA GLN A 35 24.61 4.14 -9.77
C GLN A 35 24.71 3.05 -8.69
N GLN A 36 24.63 1.76 -9.05
CA GLN A 36 24.82 0.65 -8.11
C GLN A 36 26.16 0.73 -7.39
N ASN A 37 27.26 0.83 -8.15
CA ASN A 37 28.62 0.80 -7.63
C ASN A 37 29.11 2.17 -7.08
N SER A 38 28.21 3.12 -6.77
CA SER A 38 28.62 4.47 -6.37
C SER A 38 29.45 4.51 -5.08
N ASP A 39 29.13 3.67 -4.09
CA ASP A 39 29.85 3.65 -2.81
C ASP A 39 31.21 2.97 -2.95
N GLU A 40 31.28 1.88 -3.72
CA GLU A 40 32.55 1.23 -4.10
C GLU A 40 33.46 2.21 -4.85
N ARG A 41 32.91 2.98 -5.79
CA ARG A 41 33.66 4.02 -6.51
C ARG A 41 34.09 5.18 -5.60
N ARG A 42 33.23 5.62 -4.69
CA ARG A 42 33.59 6.66 -3.71
C ARG A 42 34.77 6.20 -2.86
N TYR A 43 34.72 4.96 -2.37
CA TYR A 43 35.83 4.37 -1.63
C TYR A 43 37.11 4.25 -2.47
N HIS A 44 37.02 3.81 -3.73
CA HIS A 44 38.17 3.79 -4.64
C HIS A 44 38.76 5.19 -4.85
N GLN A 45 37.92 6.21 -4.98
CA GLN A 45 38.35 7.60 -5.12
C GLN A 45 39.06 8.10 -3.86
N GLU A 46 38.55 7.80 -2.68
CA GLU A 46 39.19 8.13 -1.39
C GLU A 46 40.60 7.53 -1.30
N LEU A 47 40.77 6.26 -1.72
CA LEU A 47 42.10 5.63 -1.77
C LEU A 47 43.03 6.29 -2.78
N CYS A 48 42.52 6.66 -3.96
CA CYS A 48 43.32 7.37 -4.97
C CYS A 48 43.79 8.73 -4.46
N LEU A 49 42.91 9.48 -3.80
CA LEU A 49 43.22 10.78 -3.21
C LEU A 49 44.26 10.64 -2.09
N ALA A 50 44.10 9.67 -1.19
CA ALA A 50 45.05 9.39 -0.12
C ALA A 50 46.44 8.99 -0.66
N ALA A 51 46.50 8.28 -1.78
CA ALA A 51 47.76 7.87 -2.42
C ALA A 51 48.38 8.94 -3.33
N GLY A 52 47.69 10.06 -3.59
CA GLY A 52 48.13 11.08 -4.55
C GLY A 52 48.24 10.59 -6.00
N ARG A 53 47.64 9.43 -6.34
CA ARG A 53 47.67 8.80 -7.66
C ARG A 53 46.50 7.85 -7.83
N ARG A 54 46.18 7.48 -9.07
CA ARG A 54 45.21 6.39 -9.31
C ARG A 54 45.79 5.07 -8.80
N VAL A 55 45.06 4.40 -7.92
CA VAL A 55 45.37 3.05 -7.44
C VAL A 55 44.48 2.02 -8.13
N GLU A 56 44.84 0.74 -8.04
CA GLU A 56 43.97 -0.34 -8.49
C GLU A 56 42.63 -0.32 -7.73
N PRO A 57 41.50 -0.68 -8.38
CA PRO A 57 40.22 -0.80 -7.69
C PRO A 57 40.31 -1.76 -6.50
N PRO A 58 39.91 -1.34 -5.29
CA PRO A 58 39.99 -2.19 -4.11
C PRO A 58 38.93 -3.31 -4.18
N CYS A 59 39.24 -4.46 -3.58
CA CYS A 59 38.23 -5.48 -3.33
C CYS A 59 37.24 -4.96 -2.29
N CYS A 60 36.05 -4.55 -2.75
CA CYS A 60 34.98 -4.02 -1.91
C CYS A 60 33.60 -4.36 -2.46
N LYS A 61 32.59 -4.31 -1.60
CA LYS A 61 31.20 -4.55 -1.97
C LYS A 61 30.21 -3.64 -1.23
N THR A 62 29.16 -3.23 -1.92
CA THR A 62 27.93 -2.67 -1.34
C THR A 62 26.84 -3.74 -1.37
N LEU A 63 26.04 -3.86 -0.31
CA LEU A 63 24.91 -4.79 -0.27
C LEU A 63 23.66 -4.08 -0.81
N HIS A 64 23.02 -4.68 -1.81
CA HIS A 64 21.80 -4.18 -2.44
C HIS A 64 20.62 -5.05 -2.00
N ILE A 65 19.69 -4.51 -1.22
CA ILE A 65 18.55 -5.25 -0.68
C ILE A 65 17.26 -4.65 -1.24
N SER A 66 16.47 -5.47 -1.94
CA SER A 66 15.19 -5.07 -2.50
C SER A 66 14.03 -5.72 -1.73
N LEU A 67 13.08 -4.94 -1.26
CA LEU A 67 11.96 -5.38 -0.41
C LEU A 67 10.64 -5.07 -1.11
N PHE A 68 9.78 -6.08 -1.26
CA PHE A 68 8.52 -6.00 -2.01
C PHE A 68 7.33 -6.35 -1.12
N PHE A 69 6.54 -5.35 -0.73
CA PHE A 69 5.33 -5.52 0.08
C PHE A 69 4.07 -5.53 -0.81
N ASP A 70 3.46 -6.69 -1.00
CA ASP A 70 2.31 -6.79 -1.89
C ASP A 70 1.01 -6.24 -1.26
N GLY A 71 0.02 -5.95 -2.10
CA GLY A 71 -1.27 -5.40 -1.66
C GLY A 71 -2.15 -6.43 -0.98
N THR A 72 -3.09 -5.97 -0.14
CA THR A 72 -4.07 -6.83 0.56
C THR A 72 -4.73 -7.84 -0.39
N GLY A 73 -4.80 -9.11 0.03
CA GLY A 73 -5.43 -10.17 -0.77
C GLY A 73 -4.60 -10.66 -1.97
N ASN A 74 -3.40 -10.11 -2.20
CA ASN A 74 -2.49 -10.53 -3.28
C ASN A 74 -1.34 -11.38 -2.74
N ASN A 75 -0.98 -12.41 -3.49
CA ASN A 75 0.01 -13.40 -3.11
C ASN A 75 0.66 -14.02 -4.35
N LEU A 76 1.97 -13.84 -4.51
CA LEU A 76 2.74 -14.32 -5.66
C LEU A 76 2.55 -15.83 -5.91
N ASN A 77 2.49 -16.65 -4.87
CA ASN A 77 2.27 -18.08 -5.02
C ASN A 77 0.95 -18.35 -5.75
N HIS A 78 -0.14 -17.77 -5.23
CA HIS A 78 -1.44 -17.93 -5.84
C HIS A 78 -1.52 -17.27 -7.21
N ASP A 79 -1.17 -15.99 -7.31
CA ASP A 79 -1.48 -15.16 -8.48
C ASP A 79 -0.58 -15.45 -9.69
N PHE A 80 0.60 -16.07 -9.48
CA PHE A 80 1.52 -16.43 -10.56
C PHE A 80 1.62 -17.94 -10.82
N PHE A 81 1.64 -18.79 -9.79
CA PHE A 81 1.85 -20.24 -9.98
C PHE A 81 0.55 -21.03 -10.04
N ILE A 82 -0.52 -20.58 -9.37
CA ILE A 82 -1.77 -21.34 -9.22
C ILE A 82 -2.89 -20.79 -10.12
N ALA A 83 -3.05 -19.47 -10.17
CA ALA A 83 -4.16 -18.80 -10.85
C ALA A 83 -4.12 -18.99 -12.37
N LYS A 84 -5.30 -19.12 -12.97
CA LYS A 84 -5.51 -19.22 -14.42
C LYS A 84 -6.69 -18.32 -14.84
N PRO A 85 -6.45 -17.26 -15.63
CA PRO A 85 -5.14 -16.76 -16.07
C PRO A 85 -4.29 -16.25 -14.89
N LYS A 86 -2.97 -16.19 -15.10
CA LYS A 86 -2.05 -15.56 -14.14
C LYS A 86 -2.36 -14.08 -14.04
N HIS A 87 -2.30 -13.52 -12.83
CA HIS A 87 -2.58 -12.10 -12.60
C HIS A 87 -1.73 -11.51 -11.45
N PRO A 88 -0.39 -11.63 -11.50
CA PRO A 88 0.47 -11.04 -10.47
C PRO A 88 0.36 -9.52 -10.48
N THR A 89 0.47 -8.92 -9.30
CA THR A 89 0.55 -7.46 -9.11
C THR A 89 1.82 -6.88 -9.71
N ASN A 90 1.87 -5.56 -9.84
CA ASN A 90 3.08 -4.85 -10.27
C ASN A 90 4.24 -5.03 -9.29
N ILE A 91 3.96 -5.22 -7.99
CA ILE A 91 4.97 -5.54 -6.97
C ILE A 91 5.58 -6.91 -7.23
N ALA A 92 4.75 -7.93 -7.47
CA ALA A 92 5.21 -9.27 -7.84
C ALA A 92 6.00 -9.29 -9.17
N ARG A 93 5.57 -8.52 -10.18
CA ARG A 93 6.30 -8.39 -11.45
C ARG A 93 7.66 -7.71 -11.30
N LEU A 94 7.75 -6.67 -10.46
CA LEU A 94 9.03 -6.01 -10.15
C LEU A 94 9.96 -6.92 -9.35
N PHE A 95 9.45 -7.68 -8.37
CA PHE A 95 10.23 -8.68 -7.65
C PHE A 95 10.87 -9.70 -8.59
N ARG A 96 10.09 -10.22 -9.55
CA ARG A 96 10.60 -11.16 -10.57
C ARG A 96 11.61 -10.53 -11.52
N ALA A 97 11.47 -9.23 -11.81
CA ALA A 97 12.42 -8.45 -12.59
C ALA A 97 13.62 -7.94 -11.80
N THR A 98 13.71 -8.22 -10.51
CA THR A 98 14.84 -7.80 -9.69
C THR A 98 15.90 -8.90 -9.64
N ILE A 99 17.16 -8.51 -9.67
CA ILE A 99 18.31 -9.38 -9.51
C ILE A 99 18.47 -9.70 -8.03
N GLY A 100 18.72 -10.97 -7.71
CA GLY A 100 19.26 -11.33 -6.40
C GLY A 100 18.77 -12.66 -5.87
N THR A 101 19.39 -13.05 -4.76
CA THR A 101 19.04 -14.20 -3.94
C THR A 101 18.19 -13.77 -2.74
N GLY A 102 17.55 -14.69 -2.05
CA GLY A 102 16.74 -14.37 -0.85
C GLY A 102 15.55 -15.30 -0.67
N THR A 103 14.40 -14.74 -0.31
CA THR A 103 13.20 -15.51 0.07
C THR A 103 11.92 -14.86 -0.44
N ALA A 104 10.99 -15.69 -0.93
CA ALA A 104 9.69 -15.25 -1.37
C ALA A 104 8.64 -15.82 -0.41
N GLY A 105 8.15 -14.97 0.50
CA GLY A 105 7.21 -15.39 1.53
C GLY A 105 5.93 -15.97 0.96
N GLY A 106 5.46 -17.07 1.54
CA GLY A 106 4.24 -17.76 1.12
C GLY A 106 4.39 -18.61 -0.16
N VAL A 107 5.58 -18.67 -0.75
CA VAL A 107 5.88 -19.54 -1.90
C VAL A 107 6.53 -20.85 -1.43
N PRO A 108 6.01 -22.02 -1.81
CA PRO A 108 6.61 -23.31 -1.46
C PRO A 108 8.07 -23.44 -1.94
N SER A 109 8.91 -24.15 -1.17
CA SER A 109 10.36 -24.26 -1.41
C SER A 109 10.71 -24.73 -2.83
N ASP A 110 9.94 -25.67 -3.39
CA ASP A 110 10.20 -26.23 -4.73
C ASP A 110 10.08 -25.17 -5.85
N ASP A 111 9.22 -24.17 -5.64
CA ASP A 111 9.00 -23.08 -6.61
C ASP A 111 9.85 -21.85 -6.33
N GLN A 112 10.38 -21.69 -5.11
CA GLN A 112 11.23 -20.56 -4.74
C GLN A 112 12.51 -20.48 -5.59
N SER A 113 13.15 -21.61 -5.91
CA SER A 113 14.38 -21.65 -6.72
C SER A 113 14.24 -20.95 -8.08
N LYS A 114 13.04 -20.94 -8.68
CA LYS A 114 12.75 -20.32 -9.98
C LYS A 114 12.67 -18.79 -9.92
N LEU A 115 12.64 -18.22 -8.72
CA LEU A 115 12.47 -16.79 -8.49
C LEU A 115 13.79 -16.07 -8.23
N PHE A 116 14.89 -16.77 -7.97
CA PHE A 116 16.18 -16.20 -7.58
C PHE A 116 17.26 -16.41 -8.63
N ASP A 117 18.31 -15.61 -8.54
CA ASP A 117 19.52 -15.74 -9.36
C ASP A 117 20.58 -16.55 -8.61
N ASP A 118 21.35 -17.36 -9.33
CA ASP A 118 22.41 -18.18 -8.72
C ASP A 118 23.43 -17.32 -7.95
N ASP A 119 23.74 -17.72 -6.72
CA ASP A 119 24.59 -16.98 -5.77
C ASP A 119 26.00 -16.65 -6.31
N GLY A 120 26.48 -17.42 -7.29
CA GLY A 120 27.82 -17.27 -7.89
C GLY A 120 27.93 -16.15 -8.94
N GLY A 121 26.83 -15.62 -9.47
CA GLY A 121 26.86 -14.66 -10.58
C GLY A 121 27.14 -13.20 -10.17
N GLY A 122 26.65 -12.78 -9.00
CA GLY A 122 26.56 -11.37 -8.60
C GLY A 122 27.48 -10.92 -7.46
N ASP A 123 28.63 -11.57 -7.28
CA ASP A 123 29.62 -11.31 -6.21
C ASP A 123 29.04 -11.35 -4.78
N GLY A 124 27.88 -11.98 -4.58
CA GLY A 124 27.16 -12.00 -3.30
C GLY A 124 26.75 -10.60 -2.81
N LYS A 125 26.31 -9.73 -3.73
CA LYS A 125 25.92 -8.32 -3.44
C LYS A 125 24.41 -8.04 -3.52
N TYR A 126 23.64 -8.84 -4.25
CA TYR A 126 22.23 -8.55 -4.58
C TYR A 126 21.26 -9.49 -3.87
N PHE A 127 20.31 -8.90 -3.14
CA PHE A 127 19.32 -9.59 -2.33
C PHE A 127 17.92 -9.06 -2.61
N LYS A 128 16.92 -9.95 -2.60
CA LYS A 128 15.52 -9.58 -2.79
C LYS A 128 14.58 -10.42 -1.94
N PHE A 129 13.56 -9.76 -1.39
CA PHE A 129 12.58 -10.41 -0.52
C PHE A 129 11.17 -9.98 -0.88
N TYR A 130 10.26 -10.95 -1.01
CA TYR A 130 8.85 -10.73 -1.27
C TYR A 130 8.03 -11.02 -0.02
N MET A 131 7.18 -10.07 0.36
CA MET A 131 6.24 -10.17 1.47
C MET A 131 4.82 -10.19 0.89
N PRO A 132 4.08 -11.29 1.03
CA PRO A 132 2.72 -11.39 0.53
C PRO A 132 1.79 -10.43 1.28
N GLY A 133 0.72 -10.00 0.62
CA GLY A 133 -0.25 -9.08 1.19
C GLY A 133 -0.93 -9.62 2.45
N VAL A 134 -1.33 -8.72 3.34
CA VAL A 134 -2.19 -9.07 4.49
C VAL A 134 -3.50 -9.72 4.01
N GLY A 135 -4.03 -10.66 4.81
CA GLY A 135 -5.18 -11.47 4.43
C GLY A 135 -4.86 -12.64 3.49
N THR A 136 -3.59 -12.90 3.19
CA THR A 136 -3.13 -14.05 2.39
C THR A 136 -2.09 -14.88 3.15
N PRO A 137 -1.87 -16.15 2.78
CA PRO A 137 -0.90 -17.02 3.42
C PRO A 137 0.53 -16.47 3.42
N PHE A 138 1.11 -16.39 4.61
CA PHE A 138 2.52 -16.24 4.88
C PHE A 138 2.95 -17.22 6.01
N PRO A 139 3.02 -18.54 5.72
CA PRO A 139 3.26 -19.56 6.75
C PRO A 139 4.57 -19.39 7.53
N GLU A 140 5.59 -18.76 6.94
CA GLU A 140 6.87 -18.44 7.57
C GLU A 140 6.69 -17.54 8.81
N VAL A 141 5.66 -16.69 8.85
CA VAL A 141 5.30 -15.83 10.00
C VAL A 141 4.11 -16.37 10.81
N ASN A 142 3.83 -17.68 10.69
CA ASN A 142 2.70 -18.36 11.32
C ASN A 142 1.32 -17.82 10.88
N ASP A 143 1.18 -17.49 9.59
CA ASP A 143 -0.07 -17.02 8.98
C ASP A 143 -0.44 -17.91 7.78
N PRO A 144 -0.92 -19.15 7.97
CA PRO A 144 -0.94 -20.14 6.88
C PRO A 144 -2.12 -19.99 5.90
N ASP A 145 -3.14 -19.20 6.21
CA ASP A 145 -4.42 -19.17 5.49
C ASP A 145 -4.81 -17.78 4.99
N TYR A 146 -5.71 -17.74 4.01
CA TYR A 146 -6.47 -16.54 3.71
C TYR A 146 -7.40 -16.24 4.88
N SER A 147 -7.59 -14.96 5.21
CA SER A 147 -8.45 -14.58 6.32
C SER A 147 -9.16 -13.26 6.10
N THR A 148 -10.46 -13.23 6.39
CA THR A 148 -11.26 -12.00 6.41
C THR A 148 -10.69 -10.98 7.38
N MET A 149 -10.21 -11.41 8.56
CA MET A 149 -9.58 -10.51 9.53
C MET A 149 -8.26 -9.92 9.02
N GLY A 150 -7.47 -10.64 8.24
CA GLY A 150 -6.31 -10.07 7.55
C GLY A 150 -6.71 -9.16 6.37
N LEU A 151 -7.76 -9.51 5.64
CA LEU A 151 -8.28 -8.72 4.52
C LEU A 151 -8.91 -7.40 4.96
N VAL A 152 -9.57 -7.37 6.12
CA VAL A 152 -10.31 -6.22 6.65
C VAL A 152 -9.51 -5.46 7.71
N GLY A 153 -8.97 -6.18 8.70
CA GLY A 153 -8.26 -5.59 9.84
C GLY A 153 -6.75 -5.45 9.64
N ALA A 154 -6.20 -5.97 8.53
CA ALA A 154 -4.76 -6.04 8.28
C ALA A 154 -3.96 -6.67 9.43
N VAL A 155 -4.59 -7.65 10.10
CA VAL A 155 -3.95 -8.51 11.09
C VAL A 155 -2.73 -9.17 10.43
N LYS A 156 -1.65 -9.33 11.19
CA LYS A 156 -0.32 -9.78 10.72
C LYS A 156 0.44 -8.78 9.80
N GLY A 157 0.01 -7.52 9.73
CA GLY A 157 0.78 -6.45 9.08
C GLY A 157 2.08 -6.11 9.81
N GLU A 158 2.06 -5.99 11.14
CA GLU A 158 3.28 -5.79 11.96
C GLU A 158 4.29 -6.93 11.74
N ASP A 159 3.85 -8.20 11.79
CA ASP A 159 4.73 -9.36 11.57
C ASP A 159 5.44 -9.29 10.21
N ARG A 160 4.74 -8.89 9.15
CA ARG A 160 5.31 -8.71 7.80
C ARG A 160 6.38 -7.61 7.75
N ILE A 161 6.16 -6.50 8.46
CA ILE A 161 7.10 -5.38 8.53
C ILE A 161 8.34 -5.76 9.37
N ASN A 162 8.12 -6.38 10.53
CA ASN A 162 9.20 -6.90 11.36
C ASN A 162 10.02 -7.96 10.62
N TRP A 163 9.36 -8.83 9.85
CA TRP A 163 10.04 -9.81 9.00
C TRP A 163 10.94 -9.13 7.97
N ALA A 164 10.49 -8.04 7.35
CA ALA A 164 11.33 -7.26 6.43
C ALA A 164 12.52 -6.59 7.11
N LEU A 165 12.35 -6.03 8.32
CA LEU A 165 13.46 -5.51 9.13
C LEU A 165 14.50 -6.60 9.43
N LEU A 166 14.05 -7.79 9.80
CA LEU A 166 14.95 -8.93 10.04
C LEU A 166 15.73 -9.35 8.80
N ARG A 167 15.23 -9.13 7.58
CA ARG A 167 15.99 -9.42 6.35
C ARG A 167 17.28 -8.60 6.23
N ILE A 168 17.37 -7.44 6.87
CA ILE A 168 18.63 -6.69 6.96
C ILE A 168 19.66 -7.48 7.79
N ILE A 169 19.26 -7.98 8.96
CA ILE A 169 20.12 -8.83 9.80
C ILE A 169 20.48 -10.12 9.06
N ASP A 170 19.52 -10.73 8.38
CA ASP A 170 19.67 -11.96 7.64
C ASP A 170 20.74 -11.84 6.53
N VAL A 171 20.67 -10.75 5.75
CA VAL A 171 21.67 -10.44 4.71
C VAL A 171 23.05 -10.19 5.31
N LEU A 172 23.13 -9.51 6.46
CA LEU A 172 24.40 -9.30 7.16
C LEU A 172 24.99 -10.62 7.69
N MET A 173 24.14 -11.48 8.25
CA MET A 173 24.52 -12.80 8.73
C MET A 173 25.02 -13.68 7.57
N PHE A 174 24.28 -13.74 6.47
CA PHE A 174 24.68 -14.46 5.26
C PHE A 174 25.99 -13.91 4.70
N SER A 175 26.12 -12.59 4.59
CA SER A 175 27.34 -11.95 4.07
C SER A 175 28.58 -12.24 4.93
N ALA A 176 28.40 -12.47 6.24
CA ALA A 176 29.49 -12.73 7.17
C ALA A 176 29.76 -14.22 7.42
N THR A 177 28.80 -15.12 7.11
CA THR A 177 28.87 -16.53 7.53
C THR A 177 28.42 -17.55 6.49
N GLU A 178 27.86 -17.11 5.36
CA GLU A 178 27.21 -17.94 4.35
C GLU A 178 26.03 -18.75 4.90
N LYS A 179 25.44 -18.31 6.01
CA LYS A 179 24.26 -18.91 6.63
C LYS A 179 23.16 -17.88 6.80
N TRP A 180 21.95 -18.29 6.49
CA TRP A 180 20.72 -17.55 6.76
C TRP A 180 20.22 -17.85 8.18
N LEU A 181 19.42 -16.94 8.73
CA LEU A 181 18.59 -17.23 9.89
C LEU A 181 17.64 -18.38 9.56
N THR A 182 17.46 -19.30 10.50
CA THR A 182 16.45 -20.35 10.33
C THR A 182 15.04 -19.79 10.49
N THR A 183 14.02 -20.59 10.13
CA THR A 183 12.63 -20.19 10.32
C THR A 183 12.30 -20.07 11.80
N ALA A 184 12.82 -20.99 12.62
CA ALA A 184 12.65 -20.94 14.07
C ALA A 184 13.30 -19.69 14.69
N GLU A 185 14.52 -19.33 14.26
CA GLU A 185 15.20 -18.11 14.72
C GLU A 185 14.43 -16.85 14.31
N SER A 186 13.99 -16.78 13.05
CA SER A 186 13.18 -15.66 12.55
C SER A 186 11.89 -15.51 13.36
N ARG A 187 11.14 -16.60 13.60
CA ARG A 187 9.89 -16.59 14.38
C ARG A 187 10.11 -16.16 15.82
N ARG A 188 11.22 -16.58 16.44
CA ARG A 188 11.61 -16.13 17.78
C ARG A 188 11.81 -14.62 17.79
N SER A 189 12.63 -14.09 16.89
CA SER A 189 12.88 -12.64 16.82
C SER A 189 11.61 -11.85 16.49
N LEU A 190 10.73 -12.35 15.63
CA LEU A 190 9.43 -11.71 15.36
C LEU A 190 8.58 -11.58 16.63
N LYS A 191 8.57 -12.61 17.48
CA LYS A 191 7.87 -12.58 18.77
C LYS A 191 8.47 -11.52 19.69
N GLU A 192 9.79 -11.43 19.79
CA GLU A 192 10.48 -10.42 20.62
C GLU A 192 10.27 -9.00 20.08
N MET A 193 10.18 -8.82 18.76
CA MET A 193 9.91 -7.52 18.11
C MET A 193 8.44 -7.07 18.17
N SER A 194 7.52 -7.97 18.50
CA SER A 194 6.08 -7.70 18.43
C SER A 194 5.63 -6.72 19.51
N THR A 195 4.66 -5.87 19.17
CA THR A 195 4.03 -4.98 20.14
C THR A 195 3.21 -5.79 21.14
N SER A 196 3.52 -5.67 22.43
CA SER A 196 2.85 -6.43 23.48
C SER A 196 1.48 -5.83 23.84
N TRP A 197 0.42 -6.62 23.67
CA TRP A 197 -0.97 -6.23 23.94
C TRP A 197 -1.26 -5.95 25.41
N ASN A 198 -0.55 -6.62 26.33
CA ASN A 198 -0.67 -6.42 27.78
C ASN A 198 -0.17 -5.02 28.24
N ARG A 199 0.51 -4.28 27.37
CA ARG A 199 0.89 -2.86 27.56
C ARG A 199 0.09 -1.92 26.66
N LEU A 200 -1.12 -2.31 26.24
CA LEU A 200 -2.02 -1.54 25.36
C LEU A 200 -1.32 -0.85 24.18
N TRP A 201 -0.55 -1.61 23.41
CA TRP A 201 0.12 -1.13 22.19
C TRP A 201 1.35 -0.24 22.40
N PHE A 202 1.85 -0.11 23.64
CA PHE A 202 3.12 0.57 23.92
C PHE A 202 4.31 -0.40 23.88
N GLY A 203 5.47 0.11 23.47
CA GLY A 203 6.75 -0.61 23.53
C GLY A 203 7.23 -1.26 22.23
N GLY A 204 6.43 -1.29 21.16
CA GLY A 204 6.84 -1.91 19.87
C GLY A 204 8.16 -1.36 19.31
N SER A 205 8.36 -0.04 19.34
CA SER A 205 9.61 0.60 18.90
C SER A 205 10.80 0.15 19.74
N HIS A 206 10.64 0.10 21.07
CA HIS A 206 11.66 -0.36 22.00
C HIS A 206 11.99 -1.85 21.80
N ASN A 207 10.96 -2.71 21.70
CA ASN A 207 11.11 -4.14 21.43
C ASN A 207 11.88 -4.41 20.13
N ARG A 208 11.54 -3.70 19.05
CA ARG A 208 12.27 -3.77 17.78
C ARG A 208 13.72 -3.33 17.94
N TYR A 209 13.94 -2.20 18.62
CA TYR A 209 15.29 -1.69 18.86
C TYR A 209 16.14 -2.68 19.66
N GLU A 210 15.62 -3.23 20.76
CA GLU A 210 16.33 -4.19 21.61
C GLU A 210 16.69 -5.47 20.85
N GLU A 211 15.72 -6.11 20.19
CA GLU A 211 15.98 -7.36 19.49
C GLU A 211 16.88 -7.17 18.27
N PHE A 212 16.67 -6.12 17.49
CA PHE A 212 17.51 -5.80 16.33
C PHE A 212 18.94 -5.49 16.77
N THR A 213 19.11 -4.70 17.83
CA THR A 213 20.43 -4.37 18.38
C THR A 213 21.10 -5.61 18.96
N ARG A 214 20.37 -6.47 19.67
CA ARG A 214 20.91 -7.74 20.20
C ARG A 214 21.49 -8.62 19.07
N LEU A 215 20.75 -8.77 17.97
CA LEU A 215 21.20 -9.52 16.80
C LEU A 215 22.41 -8.86 16.13
N LEU A 216 22.37 -7.54 15.94
CA LEU A 216 23.46 -6.78 15.34
C LEU A 216 24.75 -6.86 16.18
N ASN A 217 24.63 -6.77 17.52
CA ASN A 217 25.74 -6.93 18.46
C ASN A 217 26.35 -8.34 18.35
N GLY A 218 25.52 -9.37 18.20
CA GLY A 218 25.96 -10.75 17.99
C GLY A 218 26.73 -10.94 16.67
N LEU A 219 26.42 -10.15 15.64
CA LEU A 219 27.12 -10.18 14.35
C LEU A 219 28.35 -9.28 14.29
N ALA A 220 28.44 -8.26 15.15
CA ALA A 220 29.51 -7.25 15.12
C ALA A 220 30.94 -7.84 15.08
N PRO A 221 31.30 -8.90 15.84
CA PRO A 221 32.64 -9.49 15.76
C PRO A 221 33.01 -10.04 14.38
N LYS A 222 32.02 -10.45 13.58
CA LYS A 222 32.22 -10.97 12.22
C LYS A 222 32.13 -9.87 11.15
N LEU A 223 31.32 -8.84 11.39
CA LEU A 223 31.13 -7.70 10.47
C LEU A 223 32.27 -6.67 10.56
N MET A 224 32.80 -6.40 11.76
CA MET A 224 33.87 -5.41 11.97
C MET A 224 35.11 -5.64 11.10
N PRO A 225 35.64 -6.88 10.97
CA PRO A 225 36.72 -7.17 10.03
C PRO A 225 36.36 -6.76 8.59
N MET A 226 35.15 -7.07 8.14
CA MET A 226 34.68 -6.75 6.77
C MET A 226 34.61 -5.23 6.53
N LEU A 227 34.38 -4.41 7.56
CA LEU A 227 34.27 -2.95 7.42
C LEU A 227 35.63 -2.26 7.41
N ILE A 228 36.60 -2.77 8.18
CA ILE A 228 37.94 -2.18 8.29
C ILE A 228 38.83 -2.58 7.10
N GLN A 229 38.47 -3.69 6.42
CA GLN A 229 39.22 -4.40 5.37
C GLN A 229 40.22 -5.41 5.99
N PRO A 230 39.85 -6.69 6.12
CA PRO A 230 40.49 -7.53 7.11
C PRO A 230 41.75 -8.25 6.60
N GLU A 231 41.77 -8.72 5.35
CA GLU A 231 42.83 -9.56 4.81
C GLU A 231 42.87 -9.44 3.27
N PRO A 232 44.02 -9.65 2.60
CA PRO A 232 44.10 -9.71 1.15
C PRO A 232 43.09 -10.72 0.56
N GLY A 233 42.31 -10.29 -0.43
CA GLY A 233 41.33 -11.14 -1.13
C GLY A 233 39.91 -11.11 -0.57
N LYS A 234 39.65 -10.55 0.61
CA LYS A 234 38.28 -10.39 1.15
C LYS A 234 37.71 -9.00 0.85
N PRO A 235 36.44 -8.88 0.39
CA PRO A 235 35.86 -7.59 0.04
C PRO A 235 35.53 -6.76 1.27
N LYS A 236 35.96 -5.49 1.28
CA LYS A 236 35.50 -4.49 2.26
C LYS A 236 34.02 -4.20 2.07
N LEU A 237 33.22 -4.27 3.13
CA LEU A 237 31.82 -3.85 3.10
C LEU A 237 31.75 -2.31 3.18
N THR A 238 31.04 -1.69 2.23
CA THR A 238 30.96 -0.23 2.10
C THR A 238 29.63 0.37 2.55
N GLY A 239 28.56 -0.41 2.57
CA GLY A 239 27.22 0.08 2.90
C GLY A 239 26.10 -0.87 2.51
N ILE A 240 24.87 -0.47 2.85
CA ILE A 240 23.61 -1.09 2.44
C ILE A 240 22.79 -0.07 1.64
N LYS A 241 22.32 -0.51 0.47
CA LYS A 241 21.37 0.22 -0.37
C LYS A 241 20.05 -0.54 -0.43
N LEU A 242 18.99 0.11 0.02
CA LEU A 242 17.64 -0.43 0.08
C LEU A 242 16.81 0.08 -1.09
N TYR A 243 16.04 -0.83 -1.70
CA TYR A 243 15.05 -0.53 -2.73
C TYR A 243 13.71 -1.09 -2.26
N VAL A 244 12.80 -0.24 -1.81
CA VAL A 244 11.58 -0.65 -1.12
C VAL A 244 10.38 -0.36 -2.00
N TYR A 245 9.52 -1.34 -2.19
CA TYR A 245 8.32 -1.25 -3.03
C TYR A 245 7.10 -1.70 -2.27
N GLY A 246 5.97 -1.04 -2.47
CA GLY A 246 4.71 -1.50 -1.91
C GLY A 246 3.47 -1.05 -2.67
N PHE A 247 2.42 -1.85 -2.59
CA PHE A 247 1.10 -1.55 -3.15
C PHE A 247 0.03 -1.61 -2.05
N SER A 248 -0.93 -0.68 -2.03
CA SER A 248 -2.07 -0.72 -1.10
C SER A 248 -1.62 -0.67 0.36
N ARG A 249 -2.08 -1.60 1.20
CA ARG A 249 -1.56 -1.83 2.56
C ARG A 249 -0.10 -2.26 2.59
N GLY A 250 0.40 -2.88 1.52
CA GLY A 250 1.83 -3.11 1.33
C GLY A 250 2.62 -1.81 1.14
N ALA A 251 2.05 -0.79 0.50
CA ALA A 251 2.65 0.55 0.43
C ALA A 251 2.67 1.22 1.81
N ALA A 252 1.62 1.02 2.62
CA ALA A 252 1.60 1.46 4.01
C ALA A 252 2.70 0.74 4.82
N ALA A 253 2.81 -0.58 4.67
CA ALA A 253 3.86 -1.38 5.30
C ALA A 253 5.27 -0.95 4.87
N ALA A 254 5.47 -0.56 3.60
CA ALA A 254 6.73 -0.02 3.10
C ALA A 254 7.09 1.32 3.76
N ARG A 255 6.12 2.22 3.94
CA ARG A 255 6.32 3.50 4.66
C ARG A 255 6.63 3.26 6.13
N THR A 256 5.85 2.40 6.78
CA THR A 256 6.09 2.00 8.17
C THR A 256 7.46 1.32 8.34
N PHE A 257 7.87 0.48 7.40
CA PHE A 257 9.21 -0.12 7.39
C PHE A 257 10.30 0.95 7.37
N VAL A 258 10.21 1.94 6.48
CA VAL A 258 11.21 3.02 6.40
C VAL A 258 11.19 3.89 7.66
N ARG A 259 10.00 4.13 8.23
CA ARG A 259 9.85 4.83 9.50
C ARG A 259 10.52 4.07 10.64
N TRP A 260 10.21 2.78 10.81
CA TRP A 260 10.81 1.95 11.86
C TRP A 260 12.30 1.73 11.64
N LEU A 261 12.77 1.67 10.39
CA LEU A 261 14.20 1.66 10.10
C LEU A 261 14.87 2.93 10.64
N SER A 262 14.27 4.11 10.45
CA SER A 262 14.82 5.36 11.01
C SER A 262 14.92 5.35 12.54
N GLU A 263 14.00 4.65 13.22
CA GLU A 263 14.04 4.47 14.68
C GLU A 263 15.17 3.54 15.16
N LEU A 264 15.74 2.72 14.26
CA LEU A 264 16.89 1.85 14.53
C LEU A 264 18.24 2.54 14.25
N LEU A 265 18.22 3.72 13.62
CA LEU A 265 19.42 4.50 13.36
C LEU A 265 19.75 5.39 14.57
N PRO A 266 21.01 5.86 14.71
CA PRO A 266 21.37 6.78 15.78
C PRO A 266 20.45 8.01 15.81
N PRO A 267 19.99 8.44 17.00
CA PRO A 267 19.27 9.70 17.13
C PRO A 267 20.22 10.90 16.95
N PRO A 268 19.68 12.12 16.69
CA PRO A 268 20.47 13.35 16.73
C PRO A 268 21.20 13.49 18.07
N ALA A 269 22.48 13.89 18.05
CA ALA A 269 23.24 14.12 19.29
C ALA A 269 22.82 15.42 19.99
N ALA A 270 22.35 16.41 19.22
CA ALA A 270 21.75 17.65 19.69
C ALA A 270 20.63 18.10 18.74
N GLU A 271 19.79 19.04 19.19
CA GLU A 271 18.74 19.64 18.36
C GLU A 271 19.34 20.31 17.12
N GLY A 272 18.80 19.99 15.94
CA GLY A 272 19.28 20.52 14.66
C GLY A 272 20.48 19.79 14.04
N GLU A 273 21.06 18.79 14.71
CA GLU A 273 22.12 17.95 14.12
C GLU A 273 21.54 16.80 13.28
N LYS A 274 22.24 16.45 12.20
CA LYS A 274 21.87 15.32 11.34
C LYS A 274 22.56 14.05 11.82
N PRO A 275 21.83 13.04 12.33
CA PRO A 275 22.44 11.78 12.69
C PRO A 275 23.06 11.08 11.47
N PRO A 276 24.13 10.30 11.69
CA PRO A 276 24.68 9.46 10.65
C PRO A 276 23.63 8.42 10.23
N GLN A 277 23.43 8.28 8.92
CA GLN A 277 22.50 7.30 8.36
C GLN A 277 23.22 5.93 8.28
N CYS A 278 23.39 5.28 9.42
CA CYS A 278 24.11 4.01 9.53
C CYS A 278 23.55 3.11 10.63
N LEU A 279 23.69 1.79 10.46
CA LEU A 279 23.56 0.87 11.59
C LEU A 279 24.80 1.00 12.46
N GLN A 280 24.60 1.13 13.77
CA GLN A 280 25.67 1.38 14.72
C GLN A 280 25.64 0.42 15.90
N THR A 281 26.78 -0.21 16.20
CA THR A 281 26.99 -0.98 17.43
C THR A 281 28.47 -1.14 17.76
N GLY A 282 28.89 -1.03 19.03
CA GLY A 282 30.23 -1.43 19.45
C GLY A 282 31.39 -0.79 18.66
N GLY A 283 31.23 0.45 18.20
CA GLY A 283 32.18 1.17 17.34
C GLY A 283 32.04 0.89 15.83
N MET A 284 31.22 -0.08 15.43
CA MET A 284 30.82 -0.36 14.06
C MET A 284 29.89 0.75 13.53
N GLN A 285 30.18 1.25 12.33
CA GLN A 285 29.25 2.10 11.57
C GLN A 285 29.13 1.53 10.15
N LEU A 286 27.93 1.08 9.79
CA LEU A 286 27.62 0.58 8.45
C LEU A 286 26.58 1.49 7.78
N PRO A 287 26.95 2.30 6.77
CA PRO A 287 26.02 3.20 6.10
C PRO A 287 24.79 2.48 5.54
N VAL A 288 23.62 3.09 5.69
CA VAL A 288 22.35 2.61 5.14
C VAL A 288 21.65 3.74 4.40
N SER A 289 21.06 3.40 3.26
CA SER A 289 20.26 4.33 2.45
C SER A 289 19.07 3.63 1.82
N VAL A 290 17.95 4.34 1.70
CA VAL A 290 16.82 3.95 0.84
C VAL A 290 17.00 4.68 -0.48
N GLU A 291 17.64 4.01 -1.44
CA GLU A 291 17.94 4.58 -2.76
C GLU A 291 16.64 4.81 -3.56
N PHE A 292 15.65 3.94 -3.38
CA PHE A 292 14.35 4.08 -4.01
C PHE A 292 13.21 3.58 -3.11
N LEU A 293 12.17 4.40 -2.97
CA LEU A 293 10.89 4.05 -2.35
C LEU A 293 9.77 4.16 -3.41
N GLY A 294 9.27 3.02 -3.87
CA GLY A 294 8.22 2.92 -4.87
C GLY A 294 6.87 2.56 -4.26
N LEU A 295 5.91 3.47 -4.28
CA LEU A 295 4.61 3.28 -3.66
C LEU A 295 3.51 3.28 -4.72
N LEU A 296 2.58 2.34 -4.62
CA LEU A 296 1.39 2.26 -5.46
C LEU A 296 0.17 2.42 -4.55
N ASP A 297 -0.53 3.54 -4.71
CA ASP A 297 -1.84 3.84 -4.13
C ASP A 297 -2.00 3.41 -2.65
N THR A 298 -1.34 4.13 -1.73
CA THR A 298 -1.22 3.73 -0.32
C THR A 298 -2.56 3.77 0.38
N VAL A 299 -2.87 2.72 1.14
CA VAL A 299 -4.07 2.63 1.98
C VAL A 299 -3.66 2.13 3.37
N ALA A 300 -3.81 2.96 4.40
CA ALA A 300 -3.44 2.62 5.78
C ALA A 300 -4.62 2.25 6.68
N SER A 301 -5.88 2.40 6.22
CA SER A 301 -7.06 2.21 7.04
C SER A 301 -7.51 0.75 7.19
N VAL A 302 -8.11 0.44 8.34
CA VAL A 302 -8.89 -0.79 8.50
C VAL A 302 -10.19 -0.70 7.68
N GLY A 303 -10.83 -1.84 7.41
CA GLY A 303 -11.95 -1.96 6.47
C GLY A 303 -13.26 -2.39 7.10
N VAL A 304 -13.81 -1.66 8.06
CA VAL A 304 -15.12 -1.88 8.68
C VAL A 304 -16.23 -1.32 7.77
N ALA A 305 -16.41 -1.96 6.62
CA ALA A 305 -17.24 -1.47 5.51
C ALA A 305 -18.76 -1.57 5.72
N HIS A 306 -19.25 -2.05 6.87
CA HIS A 306 -20.64 -2.52 6.95
C HIS A 306 -21.67 -1.56 7.49
N VAL A 307 -21.29 -0.54 8.28
CA VAL A 307 -22.22 -0.23 9.37
C VAL A 307 -22.70 1.21 9.46
N VAL A 308 -22.10 2.16 8.74
CA VAL A 308 -22.51 3.60 8.68
C VAL A 308 -21.51 4.42 7.86
N PRO A 309 -21.68 5.76 7.63
CA PRO A 309 -20.62 6.64 7.09
C PRO A 309 -19.52 6.85 8.14
N VAL A 310 -18.92 5.74 8.55
CA VAL A 310 -17.78 5.65 9.44
C VAL A 310 -16.54 5.54 8.56
N ALA A 311 -15.54 6.33 8.91
CA ALA A 311 -14.20 6.21 8.39
C ALA A 311 -13.36 5.51 9.45
N ASP A 312 -12.68 4.46 9.04
CA ASP A 312 -11.74 3.80 9.92
C ASP A 312 -10.45 4.60 10.02
N GLY A 313 -9.89 4.66 11.23
CA GLY A 313 -8.53 5.16 11.42
C GLY A 313 -7.49 4.21 10.81
N HIS A 314 -6.24 4.65 10.86
CA HIS A 314 -5.12 3.82 10.45
C HIS A 314 -5.04 2.54 11.28
N MET A 315 -4.53 1.46 10.68
CA MET A 315 -4.14 0.24 11.41
C MET A 315 -3.21 0.60 12.56
N SER A 316 -3.20 -0.22 13.62
CA SER A 316 -2.37 0.05 14.80
C SER A 316 -0.89 0.27 14.47
N TRP A 317 -0.35 -0.44 13.48
CA TRP A 317 1.04 -0.29 13.03
C TRP A 317 1.25 0.85 12.02
N ALA A 318 0.19 1.30 11.34
CA ALA A 318 0.23 2.38 10.36
C ALA A 318 -0.02 3.77 11.00
N ASP A 319 -0.63 3.79 12.18
CA ASP A 319 -0.88 5.02 12.93
C ASP A 319 0.43 5.70 13.36
N GLY A 320 0.57 6.99 13.03
CA GLY A 320 1.80 7.76 13.26
C GLY A 320 3.03 7.32 12.44
N THR A 321 2.88 6.41 11.47
CA THR A 321 4.01 5.88 10.68
C THR A 321 3.88 6.08 9.17
N MET A 322 2.78 6.69 8.71
CA MET A 322 2.60 7.02 7.30
C MET A 322 3.44 8.22 6.86
N GLU A 323 3.67 9.22 7.71
CA GLU A 323 4.58 10.30 7.36
C GLU A 323 6.00 9.75 7.15
N LEU A 324 6.62 10.07 6.00
CA LEU A 324 8.00 9.69 5.72
C LEU A 324 8.94 10.35 6.75
N PRO A 325 10.09 9.72 7.09
CA PRO A 325 11.07 10.31 7.99
C PRO A 325 11.32 11.78 7.71
N ASP A 326 11.48 12.54 8.79
CA ASP A 326 11.67 13.98 8.73
C ASP A 326 12.91 14.34 7.91
N ASP A 327 12.77 15.33 7.02
CA ASP A 327 13.83 15.73 6.09
C ASP A 327 14.93 16.56 6.79
N GLU A 328 14.61 17.23 7.90
CA GLU A 328 15.58 18.02 8.67
C GLU A 328 16.50 17.07 9.46
N THR A 329 15.91 16.06 10.09
CA THR A 329 16.57 15.08 10.94
C THR A 329 17.21 13.96 10.13
N TYR A 330 16.42 13.21 9.37
CA TYR A 330 16.87 12.03 8.61
C TYR A 330 17.08 12.35 7.11
N GLY A 331 17.29 13.63 6.80
CA GLY A 331 17.55 14.10 5.44
C GLY A 331 18.66 13.32 4.77
N GLY A 332 18.34 12.72 3.62
CA GLY A 332 19.27 11.90 2.86
C GLY A 332 19.19 10.40 3.15
N LEU A 333 18.37 9.93 4.11
CA LEU A 333 18.05 8.51 4.24
C LEU A 333 17.34 8.00 2.99
N ILE A 334 16.29 8.70 2.54
CA ILE A 334 15.55 8.40 1.30
C ILE A 334 16.10 9.28 0.18
N LYS A 335 16.59 8.66 -0.90
CA LYS A 335 17.12 9.40 -2.06
C LYS A 335 16.04 9.78 -3.06
N LYS A 336 15.11 8.86 -3.36
CA LYS A 336 13.99 9.08 -4.29
C LYS A 336 12.76 8.31 -3.84
N CYS A 337 11.63 9.00 -3.73
CA CYS A 337 10.32 8.40 -3.47
C CYS A 337 9.38 8.73 -4.63
N VAL A 338 8.75 7.71 -5.20
CA VAL A 338 7.73 7.85 -6.25
C VAL A 338 6.46 7.17 -5.77
N HIS A 339 5.39 7.93 -5.62
CA HIS A 339 4.08 7.43 -5.23
C HIS A 339 3.09 7.62 -6.37
N LEU A 340 2.67 6.52 -7.00
CA LEU A 340 1.72 6.51 -8.10
C LEU A 340 0.33 6.23 -7.53
N VAL A 341 -0.64 7.12 -7.75
CA VAL A 341 -1.95 7.09 -7.08
C VAL A 341 -3.10 7.05 -8.08
N SER A 342 -4.20 6.42 -7.67
CA SER A 342 -5.43 6.32 -8.47
C SER A 342 -6.20 7.64 -8.45
N GLY A 343 -6.55 8.13 -9.65
CA GLY A 343 -7.42 9.28 -9.83
C GLY A 343 -8.93 8.98 -9.77
N HIS A 344 -9.33 7.69 -9.76
CA HIS A 344 -10.74 7.30 -9.88
C HIS A 344 -11.25 6.38 -8.76
N GLU A 345 -10.40 5.90 -7.85
CA GLU A 345 -10.81 5.10 -6.69
C GLU A 345 -11.68 5.94 -5.73
N GLN A 346 -12.73 5.33 -5.19
CA GLN A 346 -13.75 6.04 -4.40
C GLN A 346 -14.35 5.24 -3.25
N ARG A 347 -13.94 3.97 -3.06
CA ARG A 347 -14.42 3.17 -1.94
C ARG A 347 -14.03 3.81 -0.62
N LEU A 348 -14.94 3.81 0.35
CA LEU A 348 -14.69 4.40 1.66
C LEU A 348 -13.62 3.62 2.43
N CYS A 349 -13.52 2.32 2.20
CA CYS A 349 -12.52 1.44 2.79
C CYS A 349 -11.13 1.51 2.11
N PHE A 350 -10.94 2.36 1.09
CA PHE A 350 -9.65 2.59 0.42
C PHE A 350 -9.29 4.09 0.41
N PRO A 351 -9.27 4.78 1.57
CA PRO A 351 -8.75 6.14 1.64
C PRO A 351 -7.29 6.15 1.21
N LEU A 352 -6.89 7.22 0.52
CA LEU A 352 -5.52 7.42 0.09
C LEU A 352 -4.70 8.01 1.23
N ASP A 353 -3.55 7.44 1.53
CA ASP A 353 -2.54 8.09 2.35
C ASP A 353 -1.54 8.80 1.44
N SER A 354 -1.60 10.12 1.35
CA SER A 354 -0.64 10.91 0.58
C SER A 354 0.73 10.95 1.25
N VAL A 355 1.80 11.10 0.47
CA VAL A 355 3.14 11.42 0.99
C VAL A 355 3.34 12.92 1.26
N ARG A 356 2.34 13.77 0.96
CA ARG A 356 2.36 15.19 1.31
C ARG A 356 2.16 15.37 2.82
N ARG A 357 2.96 16.24 3.44
CA ARG A 357 2.90 16.53 4.88
C ARG A 357 1.71 17.45 5.21
N ALA A 358 1.35 17.49 6.49
CA ALA A 358 0.25 18.31 7.01
C ALA A 358 0.40 19.83 6.74
N ASN A 359 1.64 20.29 6.51
CA ASN A 359 1.97 21.68 6.18
C ASN A 359 1.70 22.04 4.70
N GLY A 360 1.16 21.13 3.90
CA GLY A 360 0.86 21.36 2.48
C GLY A 360 2.03 21.09 1.54
N LYS A 361 3.19 20.65 2.04
CA LYS A 361 4.41 20.45 1.25
C LYS A 361 4.76 18.98 1.09
N TYR A 362 5.31 18.63 -0.07
CA TYR A 362 5.91 17.32 -0.30
C TYR A 362 7.34 17.27 0.24
N PRO A 363 7.79 16.13 0.81
CA PRO A 363 9.21 15.90 1.05
C PRO A 363 10.02 16.12 -0.24
N PRO A 364 11.22 16.73 -0.21
CA PRO A 364 11.99 17.03 -1.42
C PRO A 364 12.30 15.79 -2.28
N CYS A 365 12.48 14.63 -1.63
CA CYS A 365 12.74 13.35 -2.29
C CYS A 365 11.51 12.74 -2.98
N ALA A 366 10.29 13.25 -2.70
CA ALA A 366 9.04 12.61 -3.09
C ALA A 366 8.40 13.26 -4.33
N ARG A 367 7.80 12.42 -5.17
CA ARG A 367 6.91 12.80 -6.27
C ARG A 367 5.65 11.94 -6.18
N GLU A 368 4.49 12.58 -6.15
CA GLU A 368 3.19 11.91 -6.07
C GLU A 368 2.39 12.18 -7.34
N VAL A 369 2.10 11.13 -8.10
CA VAL A 369 1.68 11.21 -9.50
C VAL A 369 0.30 10.58 -9.69
N VAL A 370 -0.66 11.33 -10.22
CA VAL A 370 -2.05 10.87 -10.40
C VAL A 370 -2.24 10.15 -11.74
N TYR A 371 -2.68 8.90 -11.70
CA TYR A 371 -2.93 8.03 -12.86
C TYR A 371 -4.42 7.72 -13.06
N PRO A 372 -4.85 7.34 -14.27
CA PRO A 372 -6.21 6.86 -14.50
C PRO A 372 -6.40 5.45 -13.93
N GLY A 373 -7.66 5.01 -13.83
CA GLY A 373 -8.02 3.73 -13.22
C GLY A 373 -8.29 3.77 -11.72
N MET A 374 -8.81 2.67 -11.20
CA MET A 374 -9.08 2.37 -9.78
C MET A 374 -7.82 1.85 -9.05
N HIS A 375 -7.96 1.40 -7.81
CA HIS A 375 -6.85 0.92 -6.98
C HIS A 375 -5.94 -0.13 -7.65
N SER A 376 -6.49 -1.24 -8.15
CA SER A 376 -5.72 -2.31 -8.80
C SER A 376 -5.43 -2.06 -10.28
N ASP A 377 -6.03 -1.01 -10.88
CA ASP A 377 -5.52 -0.48 -12.16
C ASP A 377 -4.16 0.20 -11.99
N ILE A 378 -3.80 0.60 -10.77
CA ILE A 378 -2.47 1.11 -10.43
C ILE A 378 -1.56 -0.02 -9.93
N GLY A 379 -2.02 -0.77 -8.94
CA GLY A 379 -1.23 -1.83 -8.31
C GLY A 379 -1.03 -3.09 -9.14
N GLY A 380 -1.88 -3.31 -10.15
CA GLY A 380 -2.04 -4.62 -10.80
C GLY A 380 -2.86 -5.59 -9.95
N GLY A 381 -3.06 -6.80 -10.48
CA GLY A 381 -3.84 -7.87 -9.83
C GLY A 381 -5.14 -8.24 -10.54
N TYR A 382 -5.63 -7.39 -11.46
CA TYR A 382 -6.73 -7.76 -12.34
C TYR A 382 -6.24 -8.68 -13.49
N PRO A 383 -6.91 -9.82 -13.75
CA PRO A 383 -6.64 -10.61 -14.95
C PRO A 383 -7.25 -9.96 -16.21
N PRO A 384 -6.69 -10.25 -17.40
CA PRO A 384 -7.38 -9.93 -18.66
C PRO A 384 -8.80 -10.51 -18.70
N GLY A 385 -9.77 -9.69 -19.08
CA GLY A 385 -11.18 -10.07 -19.16
C GLY A 385 -12.01 -9.82 -17.89
N ASP A 386 -11.37 -9.51 -16.75
CA ASP A 386 -12.09 -9.17 -15.51
C ASP A 386 -13.01 -7.96 -15.74
N GLN A 387 -14.27 -8.05 -15.33
CA GLN A 387 -15.29 -7.02 -15.63
C GLN A 387 -15.46 -6.70 -17.14
N GLY A 388 -15.01 -7.61 -18.00
CA GLY A 388 -14.96 -7.39 -19.44
C GLY A 388 -13.95 -6.32 -19.87
N LYS A 389 -12.93 -6.04 -19.06
CA LYS A 389 -11.84 -5.10 -19.33
C LYS A 389 -10.60 -5.83 -19.85
N ALA A 390 -9.72 -5.11 -20.55
CA ALA A 390 -8.45 -5.60 -21.08
C ALA A 390 -8.54 -6.96 -21.81
N ASN A 391 -9.58 -7.16 -22.63
CA ASN A 391 -9.78 -8.43 -23.34
C ASN A 391 -8.69 -8.63 -24.39
N GLY A 392 -7.67 -9.39 -24.02
CA GLY A 392 -6.58 -9.84 -24.87
C GLY A 392 -6.15 -11.24 -24.46
N SER A 393 -5.26 -11.85 -25.25
CA SER A 393 -4.65 -13.14 -24.91
C SER A 393 -3.58 -13.03 -23.81
N ASP A 394 -3.23 -11.81 -23.42
CA ASP A 394 -2.16 -11.48 -22.48
C ASP A 394 -2.46 -10.17 -21.73
N ASP A 395 -1.51 -9.74 -20.90
CA ASP A 395 -1.63 -8.59 -20.01
C ASP A 395 -1.44 -7.24 -20.69
N ARG A 396 -1.06 -7.19 -21.98
CA ARG A 396 -0.59 -5.94 -22.64
C ARG A 396 -1.66 -4.85 -22.73
N LEU A 397 -2.93 -5.19 -22.54
CA LEU A 397 -4.07 -4.27 -22.51
C LEU A 397 -4.50 -3.85 -21.10
N LEU A 398 -3.91 -4.40 -20.04
CA LEU A 398 -4.21 -4.00 -18.66
C LEU A 398 -3.65 -2.61 -18.38
N LEU A 399 -4.46 -1.73 -17.78
CA LEU A 399 -4.06 -0.36 -17.47
C LEU A 399 -2.83 -0.29 -16.55
N SER A 400 -2.71 -1.27 -15.63
CA SER A 400 -1.59 -1.39 -14.70
C SER A 400 -0.23 -1.59 -15.37
N GLN A 401 -0.18 -1.99 -16.65
CA GLN A 401 1.08 -2.11 -17.40
C GLN A 401 1.78 -0.77 -17.61
N ILE A 402 1.02 0.32 -17.70
CA ILE A 402 1.58 1.69 -17.78
C ILE A 402 2.35 1.98 -16.50
N VAL A 403 1.67 1.82 -15.35
CA VAL A 403 2.22 2.06 -14.02
C VAL A 403 3.42 1.14 -13.73
N LEU A 404 3.37 -0.12 -14.16
CA LEU A 404 4.49 -1.07 -14.06
C LEU A 404 5.73 -0.54 -14.78
N ASN A 405 5.59 -0.11 -16.02
CA ASN A 405 6.67 0.41 -16.84
C ASN A 405 7.25 1.71 -16.26
N ASP A 406 6.37 2.62 -15.80
CA ASP A 406 6.75 3.88 -15.18
C ASP A 406 7.51 3.65 -13.86
N LEU A 407 7.03 2.76 -12.99
CA LEU A 407 7.69 2.42 -11.73
C LEU A 407 9.03 1.70 -11.96
N TYR A 408 9.11 0.78 -12.92
CA TYR A 408 10.36 0.13 -13.34
C TYR A 408 11.38 1.16 -13.81
N SER A 409 10.98 2.09 -14.68
CA SER A 409 11.86 3.12 -15.21
C SER A 409 12.37 4.05 -14.10
N ALA A 410 11.48 4.49 -13.21
CA ALA A 410 11.83 5.37 -12.10
C ALA A 410 12.84 4.74 -11.14
N SER A 411 12.69 3.45 -10.83
CA SER A 411 13.60 2.72 -9.94
C SER A 411 14.90 2.34 -10.62
N PHE A 412 14.87 1.98 -11.91
CA PHE A 412 16.06 1.70 -12.70
C PHE A 412 17.00 2.92 -12.76
N GLN A 413 16.45 4.12 -12.95
CA GLN A 413 17.22 5.37 -12.89
C GLN A 413 17.86 5.63 -11.51
N ALA A 414 17.21 5.19 -10.44
CA ALA A 414 17.72 5.29 -9.08
C ALA A 414 18.77 4.22 -8.74
N GLY A 415 19.15 3.37 -9.70
CA GLY A 415 20.15 2.32 -9.50
C GLY A 415 19.59 1.00 -8.99
N ALA A 416 18.26 0.78 -9.03
CA ALA A 416 17.69 -0.50 -8.63
C ALA A 416 18.31 -1.67 -9.43
N PRO A 417 18.61 -2.81 -8.77
CA PRO A 417 19.23 -3.96 -9.41
C PRO A 417 18.20 -4.75 -10.22
N LEU A 418 17.69 -4.15 -11.29
CA LEU A 418 16.68 -4.78 -12.15
C LEU A 418 17.34 -5.45 -13.35
N LYS A 419 16.76 -6.60 -13.73
CA LYS A 419 17.03 -7.30 -14.97
C LYS A 419 16.59 -6.46 -16.16
N VAL A 420 17.23 -6.67 -17.30
CA VAL A 420 17.02 -5.91 -18.54
C VAL A 420 16.85 -6.85 -19.74
N PRO A 421 16.27 -6.42 -20.88
CA PRO A 421 16.30 -7.21 -22.10
C PRO A 421 17.74 -7.56 -22.51
N VAL A 422 18.00 -8.81 -22.89
CA VAL A 422 19.37 -9.31 -23.14
C VAL A 422 20.14 -8.48 -24.18
N ASP A 423 19.44 -7.98 -25.20
CA ASP A 423 20.05 -7.19 -26.28
C ASP A 423 20.51 -5.80 -25.82
N THR A 424 20.10 -5.38 -24.63
CA THR A 424 20.44 -4.08 -24.04
C THR A 424 21.66 -4.17 -23.13
N LEU A 425 22.17 -5.37 -22.85
CA LEU A 425 23.36 -5.53 -22.01
C LEU A 425 24.62 -5.00 -22.73
N PRO A 426 25.47 -4.21 -22.04
CA PRO A 426 26.83 -3.91 -22.48
C PRO A 426 27.60 -5.18 -22.82
N VAL A 427 28.50 -5.10 -23.80
CA VAL A 427 29.23 -6.28 -24.33
C VAL A 427 29.99 -7.03 -23.23
N ASP A 428 30.58 -6.30 -22.30
CA ASP A 428 31.30 -6.81 -21.13
C ASP A 428 30.41 -7.49 -20.08
N LEU A 429 29.12 -7.14 -20.05
CA LEU A 429 28.11 -7.71 -19.15
C LEU A 429 27.28 -8.83 -19.78
N LYS A 430 27.45 -9.14 -21.08
CA LYS A 430 26.70 -10.22 -21.74
C LYS A 430 26.98 -11.62 -21.16
N LYS A 431 28.13 -11.80 -20.50
CA LYS A 431 28.48 -13.02 -19.77
C LYS A 431 27.65 -13.20 -18.48
N ASP A 432 27.10 -12.11 -17.94
CA ASP A 432 26.31 -12.08 -16.72
C ASP A 432 24.83 -12.35 -17.05
N ALA A 433 24.51 -13.58 -17.49
CA ALA A 433 23.16 -13.93 -17.95
C ALA A 433 22.05 -13.66 -16.90
N TRP A 434 22.40 -13.65 -15.61
CA TRP A 434 21.51 -13.29 -14.49
C TRP A 434 21.02 -11.83 -14.52
N ARG A 435 21.68 -10.94 -15.28
CA ARG A 435 21.21 -9.57 -15.54
C ARG A 435 20.11 -9.51 -16.60
N ALA A 436 19.93 -10.58 -17.38
CA ALA A 436 18.95 -10.61 -18.46
C ALA A 436 17.58 -11.05 -17.95
N MET A 437 16.53 -10.41 -18.46
CA MET A 437 15.15 -10.91 -18.32
C MET A 437 14.97 -12.17 -19.17
N HIS A 438 14.30 -13.18 -18.60
CA HIS A 438 13.80 -14.31 -19.38
C HIS A 438 12.70 -13.85 -20.36
N PRO A 439 12.53 -14.45 -21.55
CA PRO A 439 11.52 -14.04 -22.53
C PRO A 439 10.09 -13.91 -21.96
N GLU A 440 9.62 -14.88 -21.16
CA GLU A 440 8.30 -14.80 -20.49
C GLU A 440 8.16 -13.53 -19.62
N LEU A 441 9.25 -13.10 -18.97
CA LEU A 441 9.23 -11.89 -18.15
C LEU A 441 9.20 -10.63 -19.01
N ILE A 442 9.89 -10.59 -20.15
CA ILE A 442 9.82 -9.46 -21.10
C ILE A 442 8.36 -9.28 -21.58
N GLU A 443 7.66 -10.38 -21.88
CA GLU A 443 6.25 -10.33 -22.29
C GLU A 443 5.34 -9.72 -21.22
N GLN A 444 5.63 -9.96 -19.93
CA GLN A 444 4.88 -9.39 -18.80
C GLN A 444 5.05 -7.88 -18.63
N TYR A 445 6.05 -7.27 -19.27
CA TYR A 445 6.24 -5.82 -19.33
C TYR A 445 5.74 -5.22 -20.66
N GLY A 446 5.24 -6.07 -21.56
CA GLY A 446 4.69 -5.66 -22.84
C GLY A 446 3.51 -4.71 -22.66
N ILE A 447 3.34 -3.84 -23.65
CA ILE A 447 2.26 -2.86 -23.71
C ILE A 447 1.61 -2.91 -25.09
N ASN A 448 0.30 -2.72 -25.15
CA ASN A 448 -0.44 -2.65 -26.41
C ASN A 448 -0.60 -1.19 -26.86
N GLU A 449 -0.39 -0.91 -28.14
CA GLU A 449 -0.51 0.42 -28.72
C GLU A 449 -1.89 1.06 -28.48
N LYS A 450 -2.98 0.27 -28.50
CA LYS A 450 -4.32 0.78 -28.20
C LYS A 450 -4.41 1.37 -26.79
N LEU A 451 -3.82 0.68 -25.81
CA LEU A 451 -3.77 1.19 -24.43
C LEU A 451 -2.91 2.45 -24.35
N VAL A 452 -1.75 2.48 -25.02
CA VAL A 452 -0.89 3.69 -25.06
C VAL A 452 -1.63 4.89 -25.64
N ASN A 453 -2.33 4.72 -26.77
CA ASN A 453 -3.08 5.80 -27.42
C ASN A 453 -4.21 6.31 -26.52
N ARG A 454 -4.95 5.39 -25.88
CA ARG A 454 -6.02 5.74 -24.93
C ARG A 454 -5.49 6.46 -23.69
N PHE A 455 -4.38 6.00 -23.13
CA PHE A 455 -3.73 6.63 -21.98
C PHE A 455 -3.21 8.04 -22.32
N ASN A 456 -2.52 8.20 -23.45
CA ASN A 456 -2.02 9.51 -23.87
C ASN A 456 -3.17 10.47 -24.22
N ALA A 457 -4.25 9.99 -24.84
CA ALA A 457 -5.46 10.79 -25.05
C ALA A 457 -6.11 11.27 -23.74
N TRP A 458 -6.11 10.42 -22.70
CA TRP A 458 -6.53 10.82 -21.36
C TRP A 458 -5.65 11.95 -20.81
N ARG A 459 -4.33 11.84 -20.93
CA ARG A 459 -3.42 12.92 -20.50
C ARG A 459 -3.69 14.23 -21.23
N GLU A 460 -3.92 14.18 -22.53
CA GLU A 460 -4.17 15.38 -23.33
C GLU A 460 -5.51 16.03 -22.95
N LEU A 461 -6.57 15.23 -22.90
CA LEU A 461 -7.92 15.74 -22.67
C LEU A 461 -8.15 16.19 -21.23
N THR A 462 -7.74 15.39 -20.24
CA THR A 462 -8.14 15.60 -18.84
C THR A 462 -7.09 16.34 -18.02
N LEU A 463 -5.84 16.39 -18.48
CA LEU A 463 -4.73 17.04 -17.77
C LEU A 463 -4.09 18.19 -18.56
N GLY A 464 -4.57 18.47 -19.78
CA GLY A 464 -4.04 19.54 -20.63
C GLY A 464 -2.57 19.35 -21.03
N GLN A 465 -2.09 18.10 -21.03
CA GLN A 465 -0.71 17.77 -21.40
C GLN A 465 -0.59 17.61 -22.93
N THR A 466 0.63 17.60 -23.45
CA THR A 466 0.89 17.32 -24.87
C THR A 466 1.60 15.98 -25.06
N THR A 467 1.23 15.20 -26.06
CA THR A 467 1.99 14.02 -26.50
C THR A 467 2.86 14.38 -27.70
N PRO A 468 4.18 14.13 -27.65
CA PRO A 468 5.05 14.31 -28.81
C PRO A 468 4.62 13.42 -29.97
N LYS A 469 4.67 13.94 -31.20
CA LYS A 469 4.43 13.16 -32.42
C LYS A 469 5.47 12.04 -32.61
N THR A 470 6.69 12.27 -32.15
CA THR A 470 7.81 11.35 -32.21
C THR A 470 8.48 11.28 -30.86
N PHE A 471 8.78 10.07 -30.40
CA PHE A 471 9.51 9.85 -29.17
C PHE A 471 11.00 9.70 -29.48
N ASN A 472 11.86 10.45 -28.76
CA ASN A 472 13.31 10.22 -28.83
C ASN A 472 13.62 8.86 -28.16
N PRO A 473 14.18 7.86 -28.88
CA PRO A 473 14.53 6.56 -28.31
C PRO A 473 15.48 6.64 -27.11
N GLU A 474 16.27 7.71 -26.98
CA GLU A 474 17.18 7.92 -25.84
C GLU A 474 16.44 8.33 -24.56
N ALA A 475 15.30 9.00 -24.70
CA ALA A 475 14.51 9.54 -23.60
C ALA A 475 13.31 8.66 -23.22
N THR A 476 13.00 7.61 -23.98
CA THR A 476 11.76 6.82 -23.75
C THR A 476 11.80 5.99 -22.47
N SER A 477 12.97 5.49 -22.10
CA SER A 477 13.18 4.82 -20.80
C SER A 477 13.39 5.83 -19.67
N HIS A 478 13.27 7.14 -19.92
CA HIS A 478 13.38 8.16 -18.89
C HIS A 478 11.98 8.55 -18.37
N TYR A 479 11.69 8.16 -17.14
CA TYR A 479 10.54 8.62 -16.38
C TYR A 479 10.87 9.88 -15.57
N GLU A 480 10.28 11.00 -15.94
CA GLU A 480 10.24 12.23 -15.13
C GLU A 480 8.84 12.84 -15.24
N PRO A 481 8.04 12.79 -14.17
CA PRO A 481 6.68 13.29 -14.21
C PRO A 481 6.67 14.82 -14.14
N PRO A 482 5.94 15.55 -15.01
CA PRO A 482 5.76 16.98 -14.87
C PRO A 482 4.82 17.33 -13.71
N ALA A 483 4.99 18.54 -13.15
CA ALA A 483 4.07 19.08 -12.16
C ALA A 483 2.67 19.25 -12.76
N ALA A 484 1.65 18.97 -11.96
CA ALA A 484 0.26 19.21 -12.30
C ALA A 484 -0.09 20.70 -12.20
N GLY A 485 -1.23 21.09 -12.77
CA GLY A 485 -1.77 22.45 -12.64
C GLY A 485 -2.42 22.75 -11.28
N GLY A 486 -2.41 21.81 -10.33
CA GLY A 486 -3.09 21.96 -9.05
C GLY A 486 -2.67 20.95 -7.99
N SER A 487 -3.27 21.08 -6.80
CA SER A 487 -3.07 20.14 -5.70
C SER A 487 -3.62 18.75 -6.03
N LEU A 488 -3.18 17.74 -5.28
CA LEU A 488 -3.66 16.35 -5.40
C LEU A 488 -5.19 16.27 -5.43
N GLU A 489 -5.85 16.94 -4.49
CA GLU A 489 -7.32 16.95 -4.35
C GLU A 489 -7.99 17.56 -5.57
N THR A 490 -7.41 18.61 -6.14
CA THR A 490 -7.94 19.28 -7.33
C THR A 490 -7.83 18.38 -8.56
N VAL A 491 -6.67 17.73 -8.74
CA VAL A 491 -6.45 16.79 -9.85
C VAL A 491 -7.37 15.59 -9.74
N ILE A 492 -7.52 15.00 -8.55
CA ILE A 492 -8.46 13.89 -8.31
C ILE A 492 -9.90 14.32 -8.56
N ALA A 493 -10.32 15.50 -8.08
CA ALA A 493 -11.67 16.00 -8.33
C ALA A 493 -11.96 16.18 -9.83
N GLU A 494 -10.98 16.63 -10.61
CA GLU A 494 -11.07 16.73 -12.06
C GLU A 494 -11.24 15.35 -12.71
N GLN A 495 -10.40 14.37 -12.34
CA GLN A 495 -10.52 12.99 -12.87
C GLN A 495 -11.86 12.36 -12.50
N MET A 496 -12.34 12.65 -11.29
CA MET A 496 -13.64 12.20 -10.84
C MET A 496 -14.80 12.78 -11.65
N ALA A 497 -14.68 14.00 -12.16
CA ALA A 497 -15.69 14.56 -13.05
C ALA A 497 -15.77 13.81 -14.38
N TRP A 498 -14.63 13.42 -14.96
CA TRP A 498 -14.57 12.66 -16.22
C TRP A 498 -15.18 11.27 -16.11
N ILE A 499 -14.86 10.50 -15.06
CA ILE A 499 -15.48 9.18 -14.88
C ILE A 499 -16.95 9.29 -14.47
N THR A 500 -17.35 10.33 -13.73
CA THR A 500 -18.77 10.61 -13.47
C THR A 500 -19.53 10.87 -14.77
N ALA A 501 -18.96 11.63 -15.71
CA ALA A 501 -19.55 11.85 -17.03
C ALA A 501 -19.73 10.54 -17.82
N TRP A 502 -18.72 9.65 -17.77
CA TRP A 502 -18.82 8.31 -18.34
C TRP A 502 -19.95 7.48 -17.70
N ARG A 503 -20.06 7.49 -16.38
CA ARG A 503 -21.13 6.78 -15.64
C ARG A 503 -22.52 7.37 -15.89
N ILE A 504 -22.67 8.69 -16.07
CA ILE A 504 -23.96 9.29 -16.44
C ILE A 504 -24.52 8.63 -17.70
N ASP A 505 -23.69 8.45 -18.73
CA ASP A 505 -24.15 7.79 -19.95
C ASP A 505 -24.23 6.27 -19.82
N ARG A 506 -23.12 5.60 -19.46
CA ARG A 506 -23.06 4.14 -19.39
C ARG A 506 -24.03 3.57 -18.35
N TYR A 507 -24.06 4.14 -17.15
CA TYR A 507 -24.84 3.62 -16.05
C TYR A 507 -26.23 4.25 -15.99
N ALA A 508 -26.35 5.57 -15.82
CA ALA A 508 -27.66 6.19 -15.56
C ALA A 508 -28.59 6.16 -16.79
N ARG A 509 -28.06 6.41 -18.00
CA ARG A 509 -28.85 6.30 -19.26
C ARG A 509 -28.94 4.86 -19.77
N GLY A 510 -28.25 3.92 -19.14
CA GLY A 510 -28.29 2.49 -19.47
C GLY A 510 -27.61 2.10 -20.78
N SER A 511 -26.76 2.95 -21.36
CA SER A 511 -26.08 2.62 -22.63
C SER A 511 -25.05 1.48 -22.48
N MET A 512 -24.57 1.21 -21.25
CA MET A 512 -23.68 0.08 -20.92
C MET A 512 -24.19 -1.25 -21.44
N LEU A 513 -25.51 -1.51 -21.42
CA LEU A 513 -26.05 -2.81 -21.83
C LEU A 513 -25.74 -3.17 -23.29
N LYS A 514 -25.45 -2.16 -24.11
CA LYS A 514 -25.12 -2.31 -25.53
C LYS A 514 -23.62 -2.31 -25.79
N THR A 515 -22.78 -2.10 -24.77
CA THR A 515 -21.34 -2.01 -24.96
C THR A 515 -20.69 -3.39 -24.98
N PRO A 516 -19.63 -3.57 -25.79
CA PRO A 516 -18.92 -4.84 -25.83
C PRO A 516 -18.30 -5.26 -24.49
N PHE A 517 -17.83 -4.31 -23.66
CA PHE A 517 -17.20 -4.67 -22.38
C PHE A 517 -18.20 -5.35 -21.43
N TYR A 518 -19.43 -4.83 -21.31
CA TYR A 518 -20.45 -5.41 -20.43
C TYR A 518 -20.92 -6.78 -20.93
N GLN A 519 -21.05 -6.94 -22.24
CA GLN A 519 -21.46 -8.22 -22.85
C GLN A 519 -20.43 -9.34 -22.65
N ARG A 520 -19.14 -8.98 -22.53
CA ARG A 520 -18.03 -9.92 -22.28
C ARG A 520 -17.79 -10.20 -20.80
N ALA A 521 -18.32 -9.39 -19.89
CA ALA A 521 -18.10 -9.56 -18.45
C ALA A 521 -18.60 -10.93 -17.97
N THR A 522 -17.82 -11.58 -17.10
CA THR A 522 -18.13 -12.95 -16.66
C THR A 522 -19.35 -12.99 -15.72
N ASN A 523 -20.08 -14.11 -15.73
CA ASN A 523 -21.28 -14.26 -14.89
C ASN A 523 -21.60 -15.73 -14.55
N THR A 524 -20.58 -16.59 -14.47
CA THR A 524 -20.75 -18.05 -14.32
C THR A 524 -21.36 -18.44 -12.98
N ASP A 525 -21.12 -17.66 -11.94
CA ASP A 525 -21.52 -17.97 -10.55
C ASP A 525 -22.73 -17.12 -10.09
N ALA A 526 -23.45 -16.53 -11.06
CA ALA A 526 -24.60 -15.67 -10.78
C ALA A 526 -25.76 -16.44 -10.16
N LEU A 527 -26.02 -17.65 -10.65
CA LEU A 527 -27.11 -18.50 -10.16
C LEU A 527 -26.71 -19.15 -8.82
N PRO A 528 -27.61 -19.19 -7.81
CA PRO A 528 -27.29 -19.76 -6.50
C PRO A 528 -26.74 -21.19 -6.54
N ALA A 529 -27.25 -22.04 -7.43
CA ALA A 529 -26.78 -23.41 -7.58
C ALA A 529 -25.35 -23.50 -8.14
N ALA A 530 -25.02 -22.70 -9.16
CA ALA A 530 -23.68 -22.64 -9.74
C ALA A 530 -22.68 -22.09 -8.73
N ARG A 531 -23.06 -21.03 -8.01
CA ARG A 531 -22.27 -20.44 -6.93
C ARG A 531 -21.93 -21.47 -5.85
N LYS A 532 -22.94 -22.19 -5.36
CA LYS A 532 -22.76 -23.20 -4.32
C LYS A 532 -21.82 -24.32 -4.79
N ALA A 533 -21.99 -24.81 -6.02
CA ALA A 533 -21.11 -25.83 -6.58
C ALA A 533 -19.65 -25.35 -6.70
N ALA A 534 -19.42 -24.08 -7.08
CA ALA A 534 -18.08 -23.51 -7.15
C ALA A 534 -17.45 -23.33 -5.75
N GLU A 535 -18.25 -22.96 -4.75
CA GLU A 535 -17.84 -22.88 -3.35
C GLU A 535 -17.45 -24.26 -2.80
N GLU A 536 -18.26 -25.30 -3.05
CA GLU A 536 -17.97 -26.69 -2.67
C GLU A 536 -16.63 -27.18 -3.27
N VAL A 537 -16.35 -26.86 -4.54
CA VAL A 537 -15.06 -27.18 -5.19
C VAL A 537 -13.88 -26.47 -4.52
N ARG A 538 -14.05 -25.22 -4.07
CA ARG A 538 -13.01 -24.51 -3.29
C ARG A 538 -12.81 -25.19 -1.93
N ASP A 539 -13.90 -25.56 -1.25
CA ASP A 539 -13.85 -26.14 0.09
C ASP A 539 -13.20 -27.52 0.09
N GLU A 540 -13.45 -28.34 -0.94
CA GLU A 540 -12.74 -29.61 -1.15
C GLU A 540 -11.22 -29.43 -1.27
N LYS A 541 -10.78 -28.38 -1.99
CA LYS A 541 -9.35 -28.04 -2.10
C LYS A 541 -8.77 -27.60 -0.76
N GLN A 542 -9.50 -26.77 0.01
CA GLN A 542 -9.06 -26.37 1.35
C GLN A 542 -8.98 -27.58 2.29
N ALA A 543 -9.95 -28.50 2.24
CA ALA A 543 -9.92 -29.73 3.01
C ALA A 543 -8.71 -30.63 2.65
N ALA A 544 -8.30 -30.65 1.38
CA ALA A 544 -7.09 -31.33 0.95
C ALA A 544 -5.82 -30.70 1.53
N VAL A 545 -5.72 -29.36 1.56
CA VAL A 545 -4.61 -28.65 2.20
C VAL A 545 -4.56 -28.96 3.71
N LEU A 546 -5.70 -28.96 4.40
CA LEU A 546 -5.75 -29.29 5.83
C LEU A 546 -5.27 -30.72 6.12
N ARG A 547 -5.66 -31.70 5.30
CA ARG A 547 -5.13 -33.09 5.40
C ARG A 547 -3.63 -33.15 5.15
N ALA A 548 -3.13 -32.42 4.14
CA ALA A 548 -1.70 -32.36 3.86
C ALA A 548 -0.92 -31.74 5.03
N ARG A 549 -1.44 -30.68 5.67
CA ARG A 549 -0.84 -30.08 6.87
C ARG A 549 -0.80 -31.04 8.05
N GLN A 550 -1.84 -31.83 8.28
CA GLN A 550 -1.83 -32.87 9.31
C GLN A 550 -0.69 -33.88 9.08
N ASN A 551 -0.48 -34.28 7.82
CA ASN A 551 0.65 -35.13 7.45
C ASN A 551 2.01 -34.42 7.64
N GLN A 552 2.12 -33.13 7.30
CA GLN A 552 3.33 -32.35 7.57
C GLN A 552 3.68 -32.32 9.06
N ILE A 553 2.68 -32.07 9.92
CA ILE A 553 2.85 -32.03 11.38
C ILE A 553 3.23 -33.41 11.92
N ALA A 554 2.55 -34.48 11.48
CA ALA A 554 2.80 -35.84 11.94
C ALA A 554 4.20 -36.36 11.56
N ASN A 555 4.75 -35.89 10.44
CA ASN A 555 6.06 -36.29 9.94
C ASN A 555 7.22 -35.37 10.38
N GLN A 556 6.92 -34.23 11.00
CA GLN A 556 7.94 -33.29 11.46
C GLN A 556 8.61 -33.81 12.75
N PRO A 557 9.95 -33.83 12.83
CA PRO A 557 10.66 -34.17 14.07
C PRO A 557 10.26 -33.21 15.22
N PRO A 558 9.96 -33.71 16.43
CA PRO A 558 9.50 -32.88 17.55
C PRO A 558 10.47 -31.76 17.93
N ASP A 559 11.78 -32.00 17.81
CA ASP A 559 12.87 -31.06 18.10
C ASP A 559 13.01 -29.95 17.03
N ARG A 560 12.36 -30.12 15.87
CA ARG A 560 12.37 -29.15 14.76
C ARG A 560 10.98 -28.60 14.43
N MET A 561 10.02 -28.70 15.35
CA MET A 561 8.65 -28.25 15.11
C MET A 561 8.58 -26.75 14.77
N ASP A 562 9.43 -25.93 15.40
CA ASP A 562 9.47 -24.49 15.17
C ASP A 562 9.99 -24.10 13.76
N GLU A 563 10.62 -25.04 13.04
CA GLU A 563 11.06 -24.86 11.65
C GLU A 563 9.96 -25.19 10.63
N LEU A 564 8.83 -25.78 11.07
CA LEU A 564 7.81 -26.27 10.15
C LEU A 564 7.11 -25.10 9.44
N VAL A 565 7.19 -25.07 8.11
CA VAL A 565 6.44 -24.16 7.25
C VAL A 565 5.28 -24.95 6.64
N LEU A 566 4.07 -24.60 7.06
CA LEU A 566 2.85 -25.29 6.61
C LEU A 566 2.51 -24.94 5.16
N GLN A 567 1.86 -25.88 4.47
CA GLN A 567 1.35 -25.63 3.13
C GLN A 567 0.39 -24.43 3.13
N PRO A 568 0.55 -23.45 2.22
CA PRO A 568 -0.37 -22.31 2.10
C PRO A 568 -1.82 -22.72 1.84
N GLY A 569 -2.76 -21.99 2.42
CA GLY A 569 -4.20 -22.18 2.22
C GLY A 569 -4.67 -21.78 0.82
N VAL A 570 -5.90 -22.17 0.48
CA VAL A 570 -6.55 -21.83 -0.79
C VAL A 570 -7.23 -20.47 -0.67
N LYS A 571 -7.18 -19.67 -1.75
CA LYS A 571 -7.83 -18.36 -1.82
C LYS A 571 -9.30 -18.45 -1.45
N ASP A 572 -9.79 -17.42 -0.75
CA ASP A 572 -11.19 -17.33 -0.38
C ASP A 572 -12.10 -17.34 -1.61
N PHE A 573 -13.28 -17.92 -1.43
CA PHE A 573 -14.26 -18.03 -2.51
C PHE A 573 -14.76 -16.63 -2.90
N ASP A 574 -14.47 -16.26 -4.15
CA ASP A 574 -14.92 -15.02 -4.77
C ASP A 574 -15.66 -15.37 -6.08
N PRO A 575 -17.01 -15.28 -6.09
CA PRO A 575 -17.82 -15.76 -7.20
C PRO A 575 -17.68 -14.87 -8.44
N LYS A 576 -17.55 -15.50 -9.61
CA LYS A 576 -17.49 -14.84 -10.92
C LYS A 576 -18.86 -14.33 -11.35
N MET A 577 -19.14 -13.08 -10.97
CA MET A 577 -20.42 -12.39 -11.12
C MET A 577 -20.28 -10.98 -11.70
N ASP A 578 -19.19 -10.69 -12.39
CA ASP A 578 -18.83 -9.35 -12.84
C ASP A 578 -19.99 -8.63 -13.58
N GLN A 579 -20.70 -9.33 -14.47
CA GLN A 579 -21.83 -8.75 -15.20
C GLN A 579 -22.99 -8.37 -14.27
N THR A 580 -23.33 -9.23 -13.30
CA THR A 580 -24.36 -8.94 -12.29
C THR A 580 -23.93 -7.77 -11.40
N GLN A 581 -22.69 -7.79 -10.93
CA GLN A 581 -22.10 -6.76 -10.07
C GLN A 581 -22.09 -5.40 -10.77
N LEU A 582 -21.63 -5.33 -12.02
CA LEU A 582 -21.64 -4.11 -12.84
C LEU A 582 -23.05 -3.60 -13.09
N PHE A 583 -23.99 -4.48 -13.39
CA PHE A 583 -25.39 -4.10 -13.61
C PHE A 583 -26.03 -3.50 -12.35
N ASP A 584 -25.84 -4.14 -11.21
CA ASP A 584 -26.32 -3.62 -9.95
C ASP A 584 -25.63 -2.29 -9.62
N ALA A 585 -24.34 -2.12 -9.96
CA ALA A 585 -23.60 -0.88 -9.72
C ALA A 585 -24.13 0.25 -10.59
N ALA A 586 -24.46 -0.06 -11.85
CA ALA A 586 -25.08 0.89 -12.77
C ALA A 586 -26.45 1.34 -12.27
N LYS A 587 -27.29 0.41 -11.77
CA LYS A 587 -28.56 0.75 -11.11
C LYS A 587 -28.35 1.64 -9.90
N GLU A 588 -27.33 1.36 -9.10
CA GLU A 588 -27.01 2.14 -7.91
C GLU A 588 -26.68 3.59 -8.27
N PHE A 589 -25.74 3.77 -9.20
CA PHE A 589 -25.38 5.07 -9.75
C PHE A 589 -26.58 5.79 -10.37
N GLY A 590 -27.36 5.10 -11.19
CA GLY A 590 -28.52 5.69 -11.89
C GLY A 590 -29.57 6.21 -10.91
N LYS A 591 -29.89 5.43 -9.88
CA LYS A 591 -30.79 5.86 -8.81
C LYS A 591 -30.23 7.09 -8.07
N ASP A 592 -28.95 7.10 -7.72
CA ASP A 592 -28.34 8.25 -7.02
C ASP A 592 -28.32 9.51 -7.90
N TYR A 593 -28.13 9.34 -9.21
CA TYR A 593 -28.15 10.43 -10.18
C TYR A 593 -29.54 11.05 -10.37
N HIS A 594 -30.60 10.22 -10.46
CA HIS A 594 -31.98 10.66 -10.71
C HIS A 594 -32.73 11.07 -9.44
N ASP A 595 -32.68 10.26 -8.38
CA ASP A 595 -33.52 10.41 -7.19
C ASP A 595 -32.84 11.27 -6.11
N GLY A 596 -31.57 11.60 -6.30
CA GLY A 596 -30.75 12.28 -5.30
C GLY A 596 -29.96 11.32 -4.42
N TYR A 597 -29.08 11.90 -3.61
CA TYR A 597 -28.21 11.15 -2.71
C TYR A 597 -28.99 10.39 -1.62
N ARG A 598 -28.65 9.10 -1.40
CA ARG A 598 -29.34 8.23 -0.44
C ARG A 598 -28.88 8.48 1.00
N ILE A 599 -29.84 8.71 1.89
CA ILE A 599 -29.68 8.46 3.32
C ILE A 599 -30.88 7.56 3.72
N PRO A 600 -30.67 6.27 4.02
CA PRO A 600 -31.76 5.37 4.38
C PRO A 600 -32.54 5.85 5.63
N ASP A 601 -33.87 5.71 5.58
CA ASP A 601 -34.82 6.25 6.57
C ASP A 601 -34.75 5.56 7.95
N ASN A 602 -34.24 4.32 8.00
CA ASN A 602 -33.91 3.60 9.23
C ASN A 602 -32.39 3.45 9.32
N LEU A 603 -31.76 4.21 10.20
CA LEU A 603 -30.31 4.16 10.36
C LEU A 603 -29.88 2.92 11.14
N ALA A 604 -28.85 2.26 10.61
CA ALA A 604 -28.31 1.01 11.11
C ALA A 604 -27.81 1.08 12.55
N GLN A 605 -27.70 -0.11 13.13
CA GLN A 605 -27.02 -0.37 14.39
C GLN A 605 -25.68 -1.03 14.10
N LEU A 606 -24.60 -0.42 14.58
CA LEU A 606 -23.28 -1.03 14.63
C LEU A 606 -23.07 -1.67 15.99
N VAL A 607 -23.04 -3.00 16.00
CA VAL A 607 -22.77 -3.78 17.23
C VAL A 607 -21.26 -3.98 17.35
N LEU A 608 -20.68 -3.46 18.43
CA LEU A 608 -19.30 -3.69 18.82
C LEU A 608 -19.29 -4.69 19.98
N ASP A 609 -18.97 -5.94 19.67
CA ASP A 609 -18.93 -7.05 20.64
C ASP A 609 -17.88 -6.84 21.74
N THR A 610 -16.86 -6.04 21.46
CA THR A 610 -15.86 -5.58 22.41
C THR A 610 -15.39 -4.21 21.94
N VAL A 611 -15.35 -3.19 22.81
CA VAL A 611 -14.84 -1.86 22.42
C VAL A 611 -13.34 -1.90 22.09
N LEU A 612 -12.66 -3.01 22.42
CA LEU A 612 -11.27 -3.25 22.09
C LEU A 612 -11.11 -3.56 20.58
N GLN A 613 -10.69 -2.54 19.83
CA GLN A 613 -10.21 -2.50 18.42
C GLN A 613 -11.29 -2.19 17.37
N PRO A 614 -11.06 -1.35 16.33
CA PRO A 614 -10.01 -0.37 16.01
C PRO A 614 -10.43 1.11 16.28
N VAL A 615 -9.66 2.10 15.80
CA VAL A 615 -10.06 3.51 15.78
C VAL A 615 -11.18 3.72 14.76
N ILE A 616 -12.28 4.32 15.19
CA ILE A 616 -13.49 4.54 14.40
C ILE A 616 -13.82 6.04 14.42
N PHE A 617 -13.95 6.63 13.23
CA PHE A 617 -14.43 7.99 13.01
C PHE A 617 -15.76 8.00 12.27
N VAL A 618 -16.52 9.09 12.38
CA VAL A 618 -17.74 9.36 11.61
C VAL A 618 -17.46 10.52 10.65
N LEU A 619 -18.02 10.46 9.44
CA LEU A 619 -17.90 11.50 8.43
C LEU A 619 -18.91 12.63 8.63
N ASN A 620 -18.49 13.85 8.29
CA ASN A 620 -19.40 14.99 8.24
C ASN A 620 -20.36 14.84 7.05
N THR A 621 -21.65 14.89 7.33
CA THR A 621 -22.73 14.69 6.35
C THR A 621 -23.06 15.96 5.55
N ASP A 622 -22.71 17.14 6.05
CA ASP A 622 -22.94 18.39 5.33
C ASP A 622 -22.01 18.51 4.10
N ASP A 623 -20.80 17.95 4.17
CA ASP A 623 -19.87 17.91 3.03
C ASP A 623 -20.35 16.95 1.94
N GLU A 624 -21.02 15.84 2.30
CA GLU A 624 -21.52 14.84 1.35
C GLU A 624 -22.51 15.45 0.34
N ALA A 625 -23.39 16.35 0.80
CA ALA A 625 -24.35 17.03 -0.06
C ALA A 625 -23.65 18.00 -1.04
N GLN A 626 -22.58 18.67 -0.60
CA GLN A 626 -21.81 19.56 -1.46
C GLN A 626 -21.00 18.77 -2.51
N GLU A 627 -20.36 17.67 -2.10
CA GLU A 627 -19.63 16.78 -3.00
C GLU A 627 -20.57 16.23 -4.08
N TYR A 628 -21.75 15.73 -3.68
CA TYR A 628 -22.75 15.22 -4.62
C TYR A 628 -23.09 16.26 -5.69
N ARG A 629 -23.47 17.49 -5.28
CA ARG A 629 -23.88 18.55 -6.21
C ARG A 629 -22.72 18.92 -7.15
N ARG A 630 -21.51 19.03 -6.61
CA ARG A 630 -20.32 19.36 -7.40
C ARG A 630 -20.02 18.27 -8.42
N MET A 631 -19.94 17.01 -8.00
CA MET A 631 -19.65 15.89 -8.89
C MET A 631 -20.72 15.72 -9.97
N LYS A 632 -22.00 15.85 -9.61
CA LYS A 632 -23.09 15.80 -10.58
C LYS A 632 -22.97 16.90 -11.63
N ARG A 633 -22.86 18.17 -11.20
CA ARG A 633 -22.70 19.31 -12.10
C ARG A 633 -21.48 19.16 -13.01
N ASP A 634 -20.33 18.83 -12.42
CA ASP A 634 -19.06 18.75 -13.12
C ASP A 634 -19.03 17.55 -14.08
N GLY A 635 -19.69 16.43 -13.73
CA GLY A 635 -19.91 15.29 -14.60
C GLY A 635 -20.85 15.63 -15.77
N GLU A 636 -22.01 16.22 -15.50
CA GLU A 636 -22.99 16.63 -16.53
C GLU A 636 -22.37 17.57 -17.56
N ALA A 637 -21.53 18.51 -17.12
CA ALA A 637 -20.82 19.44 -18.00
C ALA A 637 -19.86 18.74 -18.99
N ARG A 638 -19.42 17.52 -18.70
CA ARG A 638 -18.47 16.75 -19.52
C ARG A 638 -19.13 15.66 -20.37
N VAL A 639 -20.42 15.37 -20.18
CA VAL A 639 -21.11 14.29 -20.90
C VAL A 639 -21.07 14.51 -22.41
N ALA A 640 -21.40 15.71 -22.89
CA ALA A 640 -21.42 16.00 -24.33
C ALA A 640 -20.04 15.90 -25.00
N VAL A 641 -18.95 16.01 -24.23
CA VAL A 641 -17.58 15.83 -24.72
C VAL A 641 -17.32 14.34 -24.99
N LEU A 642 -17.67 13.46 -24.05
CA LEU A 642 -17.48 12.01 -24.20
C LEU A 642 -18.55 11.35 -25.10
N PHE A 643 -19.76 11.91 -25.12
CA PHE A 643 -20.93 11.38 -25.83
C PHE A 643 -21.60 12.50 -26.63
N PRO A 644 -21.08 12.83 -27.82
CA PRO A 644 -21.65 13.91 -28.65
C PRO A 644 -23.00 13.52 -29.24
N ASP A 645 -23.86 14.50 -29.51
CA ASP A 645 -25.21 14.29 -30.08
C ASP A 645 -25.18 13.62 -31.46
N ALA A 646 -24.09 13.83 -32.23
CA ALA A 646 -23.86 13.16 -33.52
C ALA A 646 -23.52 11.64 -33.38
N GLY A 647 -23.45 11.13 -32.14
CA GLY A 647 -23.18 9.74 -31.82
C GLY A 647 -21.69 9.43 -31.61
N GLU A 648 -21.41 8.34 -30.91
CA GLU A 648 -20.05 7.92 -30.51
C GLU A 648 -19.06 7.79 -31.68
N ALA A 649 -19.54 7.43 -32.87
CA ALA A 649 -18.74 7.27 -34.08
C ALA A 649 -18.16 8.60 -34.60
N SER A 650 -18.87 9.72 -34.42
CA SER A 650 -18.36 11.07 -34.78
C SER A 650 -17.08 11.44 -34.01
N ASN A 651 -16.99 10.85 -32.83
CA ASN A 651 -15.98 10.88 -31.79
C ASN A 651 -14.70 10.05 -31.87
N ALA A 652 -14.78 8.91 -32.55
CA ALA A 652 -14.12 7.70 -32.07
C ALA A 652 -12.59 7.79 -32.01
N GLU A 653 -12.00 8.46 -33.00
CA GLU A 653 -10.55 8.65 -33.14
C GLU A 653 -10.03 9.96 -32.51
N GLN A 654 -10.93 10.79 -31.95
CA GLN A 654 -10.55 12.02 -31.24
C GLN A 654 -10.19 11.69 -29.78
N PRO A 655 -9.44 12.56 -29.07
CA PRO A 655 -9.05 12.31 -27.68
C PRO A 655 -10.24 11.94 -26.77
N ALA A 656 -11.40 12.59 -26.92
CA ALA A 656 -12.61 12.25 -26.16
C ALA A 656 -13.16 10.86 -26.45
N GLY A 657 -13.14 10.40 -27.70
CA GLY A 657 -13.54 9.03 -28.06
C GLY A 657 -12.58 7.98 -27.51
N LEU A 658 -11.27 8.27 -27.54
CA LEU A 658 -10.23 7.41 -26.96
C LEU A 658 -10.32 7.34 -25.43
N VAL A 659 -10.64 8.45 -24.76
CA VAL A 659 -10.89 8.47 -23.30
C VAL A 659 -12.15 7.69 -22.94
N ARG A 660 -13.24 7.83 -23.71
CA ARG A 660 -14.42 6.97 -23.54
C ARG A 660 -14.04 5.49 -23.67
N ALA A 661 -13.23 5.14 -24.66
CA ALA A 661 -12.76 3.77 -24.86
C ALA A 661 -11.83 3.28 -23.72
N LEU A 662 -11.02 4.16 -23.13
CA LEU A 662 -10.23 3.85 -21.92
C LEU A 662 -11.15 3.45 -20.75
N PHE A 663 -12.21 4.22 -20.51
CA PHE A 663 -13.17 3.89 -19.45
C PHE A 663 -13.96 2.61 -19.75
N ASP A 664 -14.37 2.42 -21.01
CA ASP A 664 -15.10 1.21 -21.43
C ASP A 664 -14.25 -0.06 -21.29
N ASP A 665 -12.99 -0.05 -21.75
CA ASP A 665 -12.21 -1.27 -21.92
C ASP A 665 -11.01 -1.43 -20.96
N GLN A 666 -10.60 -0.41 -20.20
CA GLN A 666 -9.40 -0.49 -19.34
C GLN A 666 -9.67 -0.18 -17.87
N VAL A 667 -10.51 0.83 -17.57
CA VAL A 667 -10.79 1.20 -16.18
C VAL A 667 -11.81 0.24 -15.58
N HIS A 668 -11.43 -0.41 -14.50
CA HIS A 668 -12.32 -1.27 -13.72
C HIS A 668 -13.27 -0.43 -12.86
N ASP A 669 -14.30 -1.06 -12.30
CA ASP A 669 -15.15 -0.49 -11.27
C ASP A 669 -14.98 -1.28 -9.97
N SER A 670 -14.09 -0.80 -9.11
CA SER A 670 -13.75 -1.47 -7.87
C SER A 670 -14.93 -1.50 -6.87
N ARG A 671 -15.87 -0.56 -6.97
CA ARG A 671 -17.09 -0.51 -6.14
C ARG A 671 -18.12 -1.56 -6.59
N ALA A 672 -18.15 -1.95 -7.86
CA ALA A 672 -19.02 -3.01 -8.33
C ALA A 672 -18.68 -4.37 -7.68
N TRP A 673 -17.38 -4.65 -7.52
CA TRP A 673 -16.86 -5.94 -7.03
C TRP A 673 -16.71 -6.01 -5.51
N PHE A 674 -16.18 -4.96 -4.86
CA PHE A 674 -15.56 -5.07 -3.53
C PHE A 674 -16.39 -5.82 -2.47
N MET A 675 -15.89 -6.99 -2.09
CA MET A 675 -16.40 -7.88 -1.03
C MET A 675 -17.90 -8.21 -1.11
N TYR A 676 -18.52 -8.06 -2.30
CA TYR A 676 -19.95 -8.33 -2.53
C TYR A 676 -20.40 -9.70 -2.00
N ALA A 677 -19.59 -10.73 -2.22
CA ALA A 677 -19.90 -12.10 -1.83
C ALA A 677 -19.70 -12.36 -0.33
N ALA A 678 -18.62 -11.84 0.25
CA ALA A 678 -18.31 -12.03 1.66
C ALA A 678 -19.29 -11.28 2.59
N LEU A 679 -19.95 -10.24 2.07
CA LEU A 679 -20.71 -9.29 2.87
C LEU A 679 -22.21 -9.22 2.54
N GLY A 680 -22.63 -9.92 1.48
CA GLY A 680 -24.02 -9.98 1.03
C GLY A 680 -24.61 -8.66 0.53
N THR A 681 -23.87 -7.54 0.59
CA THR A 681 -24.28 -6.19 0.19
C THR A 681 -23.06 -5.36 -0.23
N ARG A 682 -23.24 -4.33 -1.08
CA ARG A 682 -22.19 -3.32 -1.36
C ARG A 682 -22.34 -2.16 -0.40
N GLU A 683 -21.22 -1.58 0.05
CA GLU A 683 -21.11 -0.45 0.99
C GLU A 683 -22.41 0.39 1.14
N MET A 684 -23.34 -0.09 1.98
CA MET A 684 -24.77 0.26 1.90
C MET A 684 -25.11 1.74 2.15
N TRP A 685 -24.17 2.46 2.75
CA TRP A 685 -24.34 3.80 3.31
C TRP A 685 -23.58 4.88 2.52
N THR A 686 -23.01 4.51 1.37
CA THR A 686 -22.25 5.40 0.49
C THR A 686 -22.61 5.12 -0.97
N GLY A 687 -22.08 5.91 -1.90
CA GLY A 687 -22.38 5.83 -3.33
C GLY A 687 -21.26 6.44 -4.17
N TYR A 688 -21.47 6.49 -5.48
CA TYR A 688 -20.47 7.01 -6.44
C TYR A 688 -20.27 8.53 -6.41
N PHE A 689 -21.17 9.28 -5.77
CA PHE A 689 -21.12 10.74 -5.70
C PHE A 689 -20.39 11.25 -4.46
N ARG A 690 -19.20 10.69 -4.21
CA ARG A 690 -18.29 11.13 -3.15
C ARG A 690 -16.85 11.15 -3.65
N TYR A 691 -16.08 12.14 -3.23
CA TYR A 691 -14.64 12.13 -3.49
C TYR A 691 -13.94 11.10 -2.60
N ARG A 692 -12.78 10.61 -3.05
CA ARG A 692 -11.92 9.78 -2.22
C ARG A 692 -11.47 10.55 -0.99
N MET A 693 -11.47 9.91 0.17
CA MET A 693 -10.81 10.48 1.35
C MET A 693 -9.29 10.39 1.18
N ILE A 694 -8.59 11.45 1.60
CA ILE A 694 -7.14 11.53 1.50
C ILE A 694 -6.57 12.00 2.84
N TYR A 695 -5.62 11.26 3.39
CA TYR A 695 -4.84 11.62 4.56
C TYR A 695 -3.53 12.30 4.15
N PHE A 696 -3.14 13.31 4.93
CA PHE A 696 -1.92 14.11 4.80
C PHE A 696 -1.23 14.13 6.16
N SER A 697 -0.57 13.02 6.51
CA SER A 697 -0.09 12.79 7.88
C SER A 697 -1.25 12.88 8.88
N GLU A 698 -1.16 13.76 9.86
CA GLU A 698 -2.18 13.96 10.91
C GLU A 698 -3.48 14.61 10.41
N ARG A 699 -3.51 15.10 9.16
CA ARG A 699 -4.65 15.79 8.54
C ARG A 699 -5.40 14.91 7.54
N CYS A 700 -6.63 15.28 7.23
CA CYS A 700 -7.44 14.63 6.19
C CYS A 700 -8.24 15.65 5.35
N SER A 701 -8.55 15.26 4.12
CA SER A 701 -9.30 16.10 3.16
C SER A 701 -10.76 16.32 3.55
N LYS A 702 -11.32 15.48 4.43
CA LYS A 702 -12.72 15.55 4.88
C LYS A 702 -12.78 15.57 6.40
N PRO A 703 -13.61 16.42 7.03
CA PRO A 703 -13.64 16.49 8.48
C PRO A 703 -14.27 15.24 9.08
N LEU A 704 -13.64 14.72 10.13
CA LEU A 704 -13.98 13.49 10.85
C LEU A 704 -14.32 13.80 12.30
N SER A 705 -15.31 13.09 12.85
CA SER A 705 -15.64 13.10 14.27
C SER A 705 -15.21 11.77 14.90
N PRO A 706 -14.40 11.76 15.97
CA PRO A 706 -13.95 10.52 16.60
C PRO A 706 -15.09 9.84 17.36
N LEU A 707 -15.22 8.52 17.22
CA LEU A 707 -16.26 7.73 17.88
C LEU A 707 -15.68 6.67 18.83
N VAL A 708 -14.69 5.90 18.36
CA VAL A 708 -13.93 4.94 19.19
C VAL A 708 -12.45 5.21 19.00
N LEU A 709 -11.71 5.41 20.09
CA LEU A 709 -10.27 5.66 20.07
C LEU A 709 -9.56 4.82 21.12
N ALA A 710 -8.51 4.10 20.71
CA ALA A 710 -7.72 3.23 21.59
C ALA A 710 -8.56 2.26 22.45
N GLY A 711 -9.72 1.85 21.94
CA GLY A 711 -10.66 0.98 22.62
C GLY A 711 -11.63 1.64 23.62
N ASP A 712 -11.70 2.98 23.64
CA ASP A 712 -12.66 3.75 24.46
C ASP A 712 -13.67 4.48 23.56
N LEU A 713 -14.91 4.64 24.05
CA LEU A 713 -15.94 5.45 23.41
C LEU A 713 -15.74 6.92 23.73
N VAL A 714 -15.55 7.73 22.68
CA VAL A 714 -15.18 9.13 22.85
C VAL A 714 -16.35 9.93 23.42
N GLY A 715 -16.19 10.43 24.65
CA GLY A 715 -17.18 11.25 25.34
C GLY A 715 -18.38 10.49 25.92
N PHE A 716 -18.29 9.17 26.10
CA PHE A 716 -19.26 8.32 26.80
C PHE A 716 -18.57 7.54 27.93
N ALA A 717 -19.33 7.09 28.93
CA ALA A 717 -18.80 6.25 30.01
C ALA A 717 -18.33 4.87 29.49
N THR A 718 -17.22 4.33 30.03
CA THR A 718 -16.64 3.03 29.66
C THR A 718 -17.56 1.87 30.05
N VAL A 719 -17.67 0.85 29.18
CA VAL A 719 -18.51 -0.34 29.39
C VAL A 719 -17.73 -1.64 29.19
N THR A 720 -18.10 -2.66 29.96
CA THR A 720 -17.44 -3.99 29.99
C THR A 720 -18.05 -5.01 29.02
N ALA A 721 -19.27 -4.78 28.51
CA ALA A 721 -20.07 -5.80 27.82
C ALA A 721 -20.32 -5.55 26.31
N GLY A 722 -19.66 -4.55 25.72
CA GLY A 722 -19.87 -4.14 24.32
C GLY A 722 -20.97 -3.09 24.16
N VAL A 723 -21.05 -2.47 22.97
CA VAL A 723 -22.01 -1.39 22.68
C VAL A 723 -22.72 -1.56 21.36
N VAL A 724 -23.89 -0.94 21.26
CA VAL A 724 -24.59 -0.75 20.00
C VAL A 724 -24.58 0.74 19.67
N LEU A 725 -23.93 1.10 18.57
CA LEU A 725 -23.93 2.43 18.01
C LEU A 725 -25.14 2.55 17.06
N SER A 726 -26.15 3.28 17.49
CA SER A 726 -27.33 3.59 16.68
C SER A 726 -27.18 4.98 16.09
N PHE A 727 -27.21 5.06 14.77
CA PHE A 727 -27.14 6.33 14.09
C PHE A 727 -28.57 6.84 13.87
N ARG A 728 -28.80 8.15 13.92
CA ARG A 728 -30.10 8.79 13.67
C ARG A 728 -29.91 10.08 12.92
N GLN A 729 -30.83 10.43 12.04
CA GLN A 729 -30.77 11.72 11.36
C GLN A 729 -31.37 12.77 12.29
N LYS A 730 -30.65 13.86 12.55
CA LYS A 730 -31.13 14.95 13.39
C LYS A 730 -32.32 15.64 12.71
N ARG A 731 -33.48 15.68 13.39
CA ARG A 731 -34.65 16.44 12.91
C ARG A 731 -34.39 17.93 13.10
N LEU A 732 -34.20 18.66 12.01
CA LEU A 732 -34.09 20.12 12.02
C LEU A 732 -35.47 20.76 12.26
N THR A 733 -35.54 21.75 13.15
CA THR A 733 -36.75 22.53 13.46
C THR A 733 -36.60 23.99 13.00
N GLY A 734 -37.71 24.68 12.69
CA GLY A 734 -37.72 26.10 12.32
C GLY A 734 -37.40 26.41 10.85
N LYS A 735 -36.86 27.61 10.54
CA LYS A 735 -36.55 28.08 9.16
C LYS A 735 -35.60 27.15 8.37
N LEU A 736 -34.88 26.27 9.08
CA LEU A 736 -34.02 25.22 8.51
C LEU A 736 -34.79 24.00 7.99
N ALA A 737 -36.07 23.83 8.36
CA ALA A 737 -36.93 22.76 7.83
C ALA A 737 -37.22 22.94 6.33
N GLY A 738 -37.30 24.19 5.84
CA GLY A 738 -37.43 24.48 4.41
C GLY A 738 -36.17 24.13 3.60
N LEU A 739 -34.99 24.20 4.24
CA LEU A 739 -33.72 23.71 3.70
C LEU A 739 -33.58 22.17 3.80
N ALA A 740 -34.23 21.54 4.79
CA ALA A 740 -34.30 20.08 4.89
C ALA A 740 -35.17 19.46 3.78
N ALA A 741 -36.20 20.18 3.30
CA ALA A 741 -37.04 19.79 2.16
C ALA A 741 -36.28 19.86 0.80
N THR A 742 -35.20 20.63 0.73
CA THR A 742 -34.31 20.74 -0.45
C THR A 742 -33.04 19.88 -0.31
N GLY A 743 -32.94 19.07 0.73
CA GLY A 743 -31.78 18.19 0.99
C GLY A 743 -30.50 18.93 1.38
N ALA A 744 -30.60 20.14 1.94
CA ALA A 744 -29.47 21.06 2.06
C ALA A 744 -28.61 20.95 3.33
N VAL A 745 -29.14 20.45 4.46
CA VAL A 745 -28.40 20.25 5.72
C VAL A 745 -29.02 19.06 6.45
N ARG A 746 -28.25 18.02 6.75
CA ARG A 746 -28.74 16.81 7.45
C ARG A 746 -27.60 16.23 8.28
N SER A 747 -27.56 16.53 9.58
CA SER A 747 -26.55 15.98 10.51
C SER A 747 -26.94 14.60 11.04
N LEU A 748 -25.94 13.73 11.23
CA LEU A 748 -26.08 12.47 11.96
C LEU A 748 -25.89 12.69 13.46
N GLU A 749 -26.76 12.08 14.25
CA GLU A 749 -26.66 11.92 15.68
C GLU A 749 -26.30 10.46 15.97
N VAL A 750 -25.32 10.22 16.82
CA VAL A 750 -24.92 8.87 17.25
C VAL A 750 -25.40 8.64 18.66
N ALA A 751 -26.33 7.72 18.83
CA ALA A 751 -26.73 7.20 20.14
C ALA A 751 -25.89 5.96 20.46
N VAL A 752 -25.24 5.96 21.62
CA VAL A 752 -24.48 4.80 22.12
C VAL A 752 -25.33 4.08 23.15
N LEU A 753 -25.65 2.82 22.87
CA LEU A 753 -26.47 1.97 23.73
C LEU A 753 -25.62 0.85 24.32
N ASP A 754 -25.87 0.49 25.58
CA ASP A 754 -25.31 -0.71 26.18
C ASP A 754 -25.87 -1.96 25.47
N LYS A 755 -25.01 -2.91 25.09
CA LYS A 755 -25.42 -4.09 24.32
C LYS A 755 -26.34 -5.03 25.11
N ILE A 756 -26.20 -5.10 26.43
CA ILE A 756 -26.98 -5.99 27.29
C ILE A 756 -28.32 -5.34 27.66
N THR A 757 -28.29 -4.09 28.13
CA THR A 757 -29.50 -3.42 28.63
C THR A 757 -30.30 -2.72 27.54
N GLY A 758 -29.66 -2.35 26.43
CA GLY A 758 -30.25 -1.54 25.37
C GLY A 758 -30.46 -0.07 25.77
N GLU A 759 -30.02 0.35 26.95
CA GLU A 759 -30.14 1.72 27.45
C GLU A 759 -29.05 2.64 26.92
N ALA A 760 -29.35 3.93 26.78
CA ALA A 760 -28.38 4.91 26.32
C ALA A 760 -27.29 5.18 27.37
N LEU A 761 -26.03 5.17 26.95
CA LEU A 761 -24.91 5.49 27.82
C LEU A 761 -24.88 6.99 28.14
N PRO A 762 -24.59 7.37 29.39
CA PRO A 762 -24.48 8.77 29.76
C PRO A 762 -23.29 9.43 29.07
N GLU A 763 -23.52 10.61 28.49
CA GLU A 763 -22.45 11.46 27.98
C GLU A 763 -21.63 12.04 29.14
N LEU A 764 -20.30 12.00 28.98
CA LEU A 764 -19.40 12.62 29.94
C LEU A 764 -19.36 14.15 29.73
N PRO A 765 -19.11 14.95 30.79
CA PRO A 765 -18.91 16.39 30.65
C PRO A 765 -17.84 16.71 29.59
N GLY A 766 -18.17 17.57 28.62
CA GLY A 766 -17.29 17.92 27.49
C GLY A 766 -17.21 16.87 26.37
N GLY A 767 -17.97 15.76 26.45
CA GLY A 767 -17.98 14.70 25.46
C GLY A 767 -18.31 15.18 24.03
N ALA A 768 -19.24 16.12 23.89
CA ALA A 768 -19.58 16.72 22.60
C ALA A 768 -18.40 17.48 21.95
N GLN A 769 -17.53 18.12 22.75
CA GLN A 769 -16.35 18.84 22.24
C GLN A 769 -15.28 17.86 21.76
N LEU A 770 -15.13 16.72 22.46
CA LEU A 770 -14.22 15.65 22.05
C LEU A 770 -14.65 14.98 20.73
N ARG A 771 -15.94 15.01 20.42
CA ARG A 771 -16.53 14.50 19.16
C ARG A 771 -16.73 15.59 18.11
N ALA A 772 -16.12 16.78 18.25
CA ALA A 772 -16.20 17.80 17.23
C ALA A 772 -15.57 17.31 15.92
N PHE A 773 -16.20 17.65 14.79
CA PHE A 773 -15.64 17.38 13.47
C PHE A 773 -14.34 18.15 13.26
N THR A 774 -13.30 17.47 12.80
CA THR A 774 -11.96 18.05 12.61
C THR A 774 -11.30 17.53 11.33
N HIS A 775 -10.48 18.37 10.71
CA HIS A 775 -9.56 17.98 9.63
C HIS A 775 -8.23 17.42 10.13
N GLU A 776 -8.06 17.29 11.45
CA GLU A 776 -6.83 16.85 12.11
C GLU A 776 -7.09 15.59 12.96
N PRO A 777 -7.67 14.52 12.39
CA PRO A 777 -8.05 13.32 13.14
C PRO A 777 -6.86 12.69 13.84
N GLY A 778 -5.68 12.69 13.22
CA GLY A 778 -4.48 12.10 13.80
C GLY A 778 -3.99 12.85 15.05
N THR A 779 -4.12 14.18 15.07
CA THR A 779 -3.84 14.97 16.29
C THR A 779 -4.77 14.57 17.44
N VAL A 780 -6.04 14.31 17.14
CA VAL A 780 -7.00 13.81 18.15
C VAL A 780 -6.63 12.41 18.62
N VAL A 781 -6.23 11.50 17.72
CA VAL A 781 -5.76 10.16 18.09
C VAL A 781 -4.56 10.26 19.03
N ALA A 782 -3.55 11.06 18.67
CA ALA A 782 -2.32 11.23 19.44
C ALA A 782 -2.60 11.77 20.85
N GLN A 783 -3.43 12.81 20.97
CA GLN A 783 -3.80 13.39 22.27
C GLN A 783 -4.53 12.38 23.17
N GLN A 784 -5.46 11.60 22.62
CA GLN A 784 -6.19 10.59 23.39
C GLN A 784 -5.28 9.45 23.84
N LYS A 785 -4.37 8.99 22.97
CA LYS A 785 -3.36 7.99 23.33
C LYS A 785 -2.44 8.47 24.45
N ALA A 786 -1.96 9.72 24.38
CA ALA A 786 -1.11 10.31 25.42
C ALA A 786 -1.83 10.37 26.77
N ARG A 787 -3.07 10.87 26.79
CA ARG A 787 -3.89 10.92 28.00
C ARG A 787 -4.11 9.53 28.62
N LYS A 788 -4.33 8.51 27.80
CA LYS A 788 -4.51 7.13 28.26
C LYS A 788 -3.21 6.54 28.82
N ALA A 789 -2.08 6.84 28.20
CA ALA A 789 -0.76 6.45 28.70
C ALA A 789 -0.51 7.04 30.09
N GLU A 790 -0.79 8.33 30.29
CA GLU A 790 -0.65 8.99 31.60
C GLU A 790 -1.55 8.37 32.67
N GLN A 791 -2.82 8.08 32.35
CA GLN A 791 -3.74 7.42 33.28
C GLN A 791 -3.26 6.03 33.69
N GLN A 792 -2.66 5.29 32.76
CA GLN A 792 -2.09 3.97 33.05
C GLN A 792 -0.81 4.06 33.85
N LEU A 793 0.07 5.00 33.54
CA LEU A 793 1.25 5.27 34.33
C LEU A 793 0.85 5.59 35.77
N ALA A 794 -0.15 6.45 35.97
CA ALA A 794 -0.68 6.77 37.28
C ALA A 794 -1.29 5.56 38.00
N ARG A 795 -2.05 4.71 37.29
CA ARG A 795 -2.59 3.45 37.86
C ARG A 795 -1.48 2.45 38.21
N GLY A 796 -0.47 2.31 37.36
CA GLY A 796 0.69 1.47 37.59
C GLY A 796 1.47 1.95 38.81
N GLN A 797 1.74 3.25 38.90
CA GLN A 797 2.35 3.89 40.06
C GLN A 797 1.54 3.70 41.33
N ALA A 798 0.21 3.82 41.27
CA ALA A 798 -0.68 3.60 42.41
C ALA A 798 -0.82 2.12 42.82
N ALA A 799 -0.54 1.19 41.90
CA ALA A 799 -0.55 -0.25 42.15
C ALA A 799 0.80 -0.78 42.66
N LEU A 800 1.85 0.04 42.67
CA LEU A 800 3.12 -0.32 43.31
C LEU A 800 2.93 -0.32 44.84
N PRO A 801 3.22 -1.43 45.54
CA PRO A 801 3.20 -1.46 47.00
C PRO A 801 4.19 -0.44 47.57
N ALA A 802 3.84 0.21 48.69
CA ALA A 802 4.75 1.14 49.37
C ALA A 802 6.11 0.50 49.73
N SER A 803 6.15 -0.83 49.91
CA SER A 803 7.37 -1.60 50.19
C SER A 803 8.37 -1.62 49.02
N TRP A 804 7.92 -1.38 47.78
CA TRP A 804 8.82 -1.35 46.62
C TRP A 804 9.75 -0.12 46.63
N LEU A 805 9.29 0.99 47.21
CA LEU A 805 10.10 2.20 47.40
C LEU A 805 11.15 2.01 48.51
N GLU A 806 10.85 1.20 49.54
CA GLU A 806 11.81 0.83 50.59
C GLU A 806 12.89 -0.13 50.07
N ASP A 807 12.53 -1.11 49.22
CA ASP A 807 13.48 -2.06 48.63
C ASP A 807 14.45 -1.38 47.64
N VAL A 808 13.99 -0.40 46.85
CA VAL A 808 14.85 0.36 45.92
C VAL A 808 15.78 1.33 46.67
N LEU A 809 15.36 1.88 47.80
CA LEU A 809 16.21 2.74 48.64
C LEU A 809 17.22 1.94 49.47
N THR A 810 16.94 0.66 49.77
CA THR A 810 17.86 -0.21 50.51
C THR A 810 18.85 -1.00 49.63
N THR A 811 18.67 -1.02 48.30
CA THR A 811 19.64 -1.62 47.35
C THR A 811 20.74 -0.67 46.84
N THR A 812 20.73 0.61 47.24
CA THR A 812 21.82 1.56 47.03
C THR A 812 22.61 1.86 48.32
N VAL A 813 23.11 0.81 48.97
CA VAL A 813 24.20 0.92 49.96
C VAL A 813 25.27 -0.13 49.67
#